data_AF-A0A3E1NMV4-F1
#
_entry.id   AF-A0A3E1NMV4-F1
#
_cell.length_a   1.000
_cell.length_b   1.000
_cell.length_c   1.000
_cell.angle_alpha   90.00
_cell.angle_beta   90.00
_cell.angle_gamma   90.00
#
_symmetry.space_group_name_H-M   'P 1'
#
loop_
_entity.id
_entity.type
_entity.pdbx_description
1 polymer ?
#
loop_
_entity_poly.entity_id
_entity_poly.type
_entity_poly.pdbx_seq_one_letter_code
_entity_poly.pdbx_strand_id
1 'polypeptide(L)'
;MARTVIGQQQVQGIDNAYTLEGYLKGVNGTTLNSTFDIGGDGASGSLVPKDVFGFGIHYYGNKDYTPINSSVKPFAAAAGNKPLFNGNISAISQSISSISTPLEYTYSYDVLNRLKGMTANKGLDTLTNSWTNAFTALSDFQENISYDGNGNILKYKRNGNNSFAGSPLVMDSMTYNYRPGTNKLTFVKDTVNWARYGNDIDNQGYDNYKYDSIGNIVSDRRAGVDSIRWNLYGKVSKVFKHDSTAIVYTYDVTGNRISKGVINKANDTTLTWYMRDATGNILSVYTYNDTSVNKGQLSQIETNLYGISRLGMNTLAINVQDLTTPAGTSMTGLGTGRNVTFIRGKKFFELTNHLGNVLATVSDRKQGVSLNNMTVDHYNAVIVTAQEYYPFGMLMPGRGGQIGTGRNIAGSIIKNGDTIPATLTVTQRTNNLPATYMATESISFEGEFVSGTADEFTTLLVDQSNADAGSDNGVSYGIAGKGYRYGFNGQERSDDIKGEGNSYTAQFWEYDPRTGRRWNLDPKPNPSISSYASFFNSPVLLRDPLGDTSFRYKPDGTLLRIADDGRKENTGLIYLKEYTKNGKTYYEKPLNFKFADPIHDPESIIGKDIKYVLIVNNMDIFNILKVSGVYNKKNQKHNISYIKNHSGSDPDKKGGDEMDYSVSAQVHHVVDGKSELSVLRDEYLYITITKSGVYAHNRYNFGNFLWGAGANKLGISEGWAKFGAHVNNIQTHGFELDSDDDQFSIHLGFEWPKKK
;
A
#
# COMPACT_ATOMS: atom_id res chain seq x y z
N MET A 1 18.41 -2.51 16.14
CA MET A 1 18.05 -1.09 15.98
C MET A 1 18.54 -0.64 14.61
N ALA A 2 17.69 0.04 13.84
CA ALA A 2 18.08 0.62 12.56
C ALA A 2 17.60 2.08 12.52
N ARG A 3 18.55 3.02 12.43
CA ARG A 3 18.30 4.46 12.37
C ARG A 3 18.49 4.98 10.96
N THR A 4 17.61 5.89 10.54
CA THR A 4 17.74 6.65 9.29
C THR A 4 17.50 8.13 9.58
N VAL A 5 18.31 9.01 9.01
CA VAL A 5 18.11 10.47 9.08
C VAL A 5 17.86 10.97 7.67
N ILE A 6 16.71 11.62 7.46
CA ILE A 6 16.25 12.00 6.11
C ILE A 6 16.51 13.48 5.80
N GLY A 7 16.74 13.75 4.51
CA GLY A 7 16.97 15.09 3.97
C GLY A 7 18.38 15.65 4.19
N GLN A 8 18.85 16.49 3.27
CA GLN A 8 20.20 17.09 3.31
C GLN A 8 20.43 17.94 4.57
N GLN A 9 19.37 18.52 5.12
CA GLN A 9 19.41 19.31 6.36
C GLN A 9 19.15 18.46 7.61
N GLN A 10 19.11 17.12 7.49
CA GLN A 10 18.77 16.19 8.57
C GLN A 10 17.44 16.59 9.22
N VAL A 11 16.35 16.52 8.46
CA VAL A 11 15.07 17.14 8.84
C VAL A 11 14.18 16.26 9.71
N GLN A 12 14.48 14.97 9.83
CA GLN A 12 13.77 14.02 10.69
C GLN A 12 14.61 12.76 10.91
N GLY A 13 14.60 12.22 12.12
CA GLY A 13 15.10 10.88 12.43
C GLY A 13 14.01 9.82 12.40
N ILE A 14 14.40 8.59 12.08
CA ILE A 14 13.53 7.41 12.06
C ILE A 14 14.29 6.26 12.71
N ASP A 15 13.90 5.91 13.93
CA ASP A 15 14.52 4.85 14.72
C ASP A 15 13.61 3.63 14.82
N ASN A 16 14.04 2.53 14.21
CA ASN A 16 13.28 1.28 14.25
C ASN A 16 13.77 0.39 15.40
N ALA A 17 12.83 -0.04 16.24
CA ALA A 17 13.03 -1.04 17.26
C ALA A 17 12.32 -2.34 16.89
N TYR A 18 12.93 -3.46 17.26
CA TYR A 18 12.42 -4.80 16.96
C TYR A 18 12.38 -5.65 18.23
N THR A 19 11.45 -6.60 18.28
CA THR A 19 11.39 -7.63 19.31
C THR A 19 12.50 -8.66 19.10
N LEU A 20 12.69 -9.56 20.09
CA LEU A 20 13.68 -10.63 19.98
C LEU A 20 13.39 -11.59 18.81
N GLU A 21 12.12 -11.75 18.45
CA GLU A 21 11.64 -12.53 17.31
C GLU A 21 11.90 -11.85 15.95
N GLY A 22 12.35 -10.60 15.94
CA GLY A 22 12.55 -9.82 14.73
C GLY A 22 11.29 -9.12 14.19
N TYR A 23 10.19 -9.09 14.97
CA TYR A 23 9.02 -8.28 14.63
C TYR A 23 9.28 -6.81 14.93
N LEU A 24 8.68 -5.91 14.13
CA LEU A 24 8.78 -4.48 14.41
C LEU A 24 8.06 -4.18 15.73
N LYS A 25 8.79 -3.62 16.70
CA LYS A 25 8.20 -3.14 17.95
C LYS A 25 7.63 -1.73 17.79
N GLY A 26 8.28 -0.89 16.99
CA GLY A 26 7.84 0.48 16.80
C GLY A 26 8.87 1.33 16.10
N VAL A 27 8.47 2.57 15.84
CA VAL A 27 9.32 3.61 15.28
C VAL A 27 9.35 4.79 16.23
N ASN A 28 10.55 5.33 16.47
CA ASN A 28 10.82 6.39 17.43
C ASN A 28 10.31 5.98 18.83
N GLY A 29 9.54 6.83 19.50
CA GLY A 29 8.94 6.52 20.80
C GLY A 29 7.40 6.57 20.79
N THR A 30 6.78 6.05 21.85
CA THR A 30 5.36 6.30 22.13
C THR A 30 5.12 7.78 22.40
N THR A 31 6.02 8.44 23.11
CA THR A 31 6.07 9.91 23.25
C THR A 31 7.11 10.47 22.28
N LEU A 32 6.89 11.71 21.80
CA LEU A 32 7.83 12.43 20.93
C LEU A 32 8.83 13.28 21.73
N ASN A 33 9.00 12.99 23.02
CA ASN A 33 9.93 13.68 23.90
C ASN A 33 11.34 13.12 23.72
N SER A 34 12.32 14.00 23.52
CA SER A 34 13.74 13.67 23.31
C SER A 34 14.36 12.85 24.44
N THR A 35 13.79 12.87 25.65
CA THR A 35 14.24 12.06 26.80
C THR A 35 13.99 10.56 26.61
N PHE A 36 12.92 10.20 25.90
CA PHE A 36 12.55 8.80 25.63
C PHE A 36 12.83 8.40 24.20
N ASP A 37 13.25 9.35 23.37
CA ASP A 37 13.64 9.07 22.00
C ASP A 37 14.90 8.20 21.96
N ILE A 38 14.91 7.28 20.99
CA ILE A 38 16.00 6.33 20.81
C ILE A 38 17.22 7.04 20.19
N GLY A 39 16.98 8.04 19.34
CA GLY A 39 17.99 8.82 18.63
C GLY A 39 18.53 10.04 19.36
N GLY A 40 17.83 10.52 20.40
CA GLY A 40 18.11 11.79 21.07
C GLY A 40 17.68 13.02 20.26
N ASP A 41 16.69 12.86 19.38
CA ASP A 41 16.25 13.88 18.43
C ASP A 41 15.47 15.00 19.12
N GLY A 42 15.77 16.25 18.76
CA GLY A 42 15.20 17.42 19.42
C GLY A 42 15.70 17.71 20.84
N ALA A 43 16.73 17.02 21.33
CA ALA A 43 17.43 17.41 22.55
C ALA A 43 18.25 18.71 22.35
N SER A 44 18.59 19.42 23.44
CA SER A 44 19.48 20.59 23.39
C SER A 44 20.80 20.24 22.68
N GLY A 45 21.18 21.03 21.69
CA GLY A 45 22.35 20.81 20.83
C GLY A 45 22.15 19.78 19.72
N SER A 46 20.98 19.13 19.64
CA SER A 46 20.68 18.17 18.57
C SER A 46 20.50 18.87 17.23
N LEU A 47 21.20 18.37 16.20
CA LEU A 47 21.05 18.84 14.83
C LEU A 47 19.84 18.21 14.13
N VAL A 48 19.36 17.07 14.61
CA VAL A 48 18.18 16.40 14.09
C VAL A 48 16.95 16.93 14.84
N PRO A 49 15.94 17.44 14.12
CA PRO A 49 14.75 17.97 14.76
C PRO A 49 14.02 16.97 15.62
N LYS A 50 13.25 17.49 16.59
CA LYS A 50 12.31 16.70 17.38
C LYS A 50 11.41 15.87 16.47
N ASP A 51 11.15 14.63 16.87
CA ASP A 51 10.34 13.71 16.10
C ASP A 51 8.94 14.24 15.80
N VAL A 52 8.54 14.07 14.54
CA VAL A 52 7.19 14.40 14.09
C VAL A 52 6.20 13.28 14.37
N PHE A 53 6.66 12.03 14.37
CA PHE A 53 5.79 10.87 14.58
C PHE A 53 6.50 9.77 15.36
N GLY A 54 5.70 8.92 15.97
CA GLY A 54 6.19 7.75 16.68
C GLY A 54 5.04 6.79 16.96
N PHE A 55 5.33 5.50 16.94
CA PHE A 55 4.35 4.48 17.28
C PHE A 55 4.99 3.25 17.92
N GLY A 56 4.25 2.61 18.82
CA GLY A 56 4.60 1.34 19.45
C GLY A 56 3.53 0.28 19.14
N ILE A 57 3.95 -0.86 18.63
CA ILE A 57 3.11 -2.02 18.33
C ILE A 57 3.18 -2.99 19.50
N HIS A 58 2.02 -3.47 19.93
CA HIS A 58 1.90 -4.42 21.02
C HIS A 58 1.28 -5.71 20.53
N TYR A 59 1.95 -6.83 20.80
CA TYR A 59 1.45 -8.18 20.49
C TYR A 59 1.04 -8.87 21.78
N TYR A 60 2.00 -9.01 22.70
CA TYR A 60 1.85 -9.77 23.94
C TYR A 60 1.72 -8.88 25.18
N GLY A 61 1.21 -7.65 25.01
CA GLY A 61 1.24 -6.62 26.05
C GLY A 61 2.68 -6.30 26.46
N ASN A 62 2.94 -6.16 27.76
CA ASN A 62 4.25 -5.75 28.29
C ASN A 62 5.36 -6.81 28.20
N LYS A 63 5.11 -7.94 27.54
CA LYS A 63 6.05 -9.07 27.45
C LYS A 63 6.75 -9.16 26.08
N ASP A 64 6.42 -8.28 25.15
CA ASP A 64 6.93 -8.35 23.77
C ASP A 64 8.26 -7.60 23.57
N TYR A 65 8.64 -6.72 24.49
CA TYR A 65 9.84 -5.91 24.35
C TYR A 65 10.44 -5.46 25.68
N THR A 66 11.75 -5.65 25.79
CA THR A 66 12.59 -5.06 26.85
C THR A 66 13.77 -4.37 26.16
N PRO A 67 14.01 -3.08 26.40
CA PRO A 67 15.13 -2.39 25.79
C PRO A 67 16.47 -2.93 26.32
N ILE A 68 17.47 -3.03 25.45
CA ILE A 68 18.83 -3.45 25.82
C ILE A 68 19.46 -2.42 26.78
N ASN A 69 19.26 -1.14 26.49
CA ASN A 69 19.65 -0.05 27.36
C ASN A 69 18.45 0.36 28.22
N SER A 70 18.48 0.02 29.52
CA SER A 70 17.38 0.31 30.45
C SER A 70 17.21 1.80 30.77
N SER A 71 18.19 2.64 30.42
CA SER A 71 18.15 4.09 30.61
C SER A 71 17.22 4.81 29.63
N VAL A 72 16.89 4.18 28.48
CA VAL A 72 15.92 4.71 27.52
C VAL A 72 14.79 3.71 27.35
N LYS A 73 13.57 4.13 27.71
CA LYS A 73 12.35 3.33 27.58
C LYS A 73 11.43 3.97 26.55
N PRO A 74 11.61 3.68 25.25
CA PRO A 74 10.94 4.41 24.18
C PRO A 74 9.45 4.09 24.05
N PHE A 75 9.04 2.87 24.40
CA PHE A 75 7.65 2.44 24.26
C PHE A 75 6.95 2.32 25.61
N ALA A 76 5.85 3.04 25.77
CA ALA A 76 4.98 2.90 26.93
C ALA A 76 4.32 1.51 26.91
N ALA A 77 4.19 0.90 28.08
CA ALA A 77 3.48 -0.37 28.29
C ALA A 77 2.00 -0.24 27.91
N ALA A 78 1.46 -1.13 27.07
CA ALA A 78 0.04 -1.09 26.69
C ALA A 78 -0.88 -1.43 27.88
N ALA A 79 -1.53 -0.42 28.45
CA ALA A 79 -2.44 -0.57 29.57
C ALA A 79 -3.80 -1.13 29.08
N GLY A 80 -4.43 -2.04 29.82
CA GLY A 80 -5.73 -2.61 29.45
C GLY A 80 -5.75 -3.51 28.22
N ASN A 81 -4.59 -3.74 27.58
CA ASN A 81 -4.47 -4.59 26.40
C ASN A 81 -4.66 -6.08 26.72
N LYS A 82 -5.24 -6.83 25.79
CA LYS A 82 -5.35 -8.30 25.84
C LYS A 82 -4.27 -8.92 24.96
N PRO A 83 -3.25 -9.57 25.54
CA PRO A 83 -2.19 -10.22 24.77
C PRO A 83 -2.73 -11.21 23.73
N LEU A 84 -2.21 -11.13 22.50
CA LEU A 84 -2.55 -12.03 21.39
C LEU A 84 -1.30 -12.81 20.98
N PHE A 85 -1.31 -14.13 21.21
CA PHE A 85 -0.16 -15.02 20.94
C PHE A 85 -0.17 -15.63 19.53
N ASN A 86 -1.10 -15.21 18.67
CA ASN A 86 -1.32 -15.73 17.32
C ASN A 86 -0.72 -14.84 16.22
N GLY A 87 0.07 -13.83 16.58
CA GLY A 87 0.69 -12.88 15.65
C GLY A 87 -0.17 -11.67 15.28
N ASN A 88 -1.42 -11.59 15.77
CA ASN A 88 -2.22 -10.38 15.61
C ASN A 88 -1.67 -9.25 16.49
N ILE A 89 -1.80 -8.01 15.99
CA ILE A 89 -1.48 -6.81 16.74
C ILE A 89 -2.63 -6.54 17.71
N SER A 90 -2.34 -6.53 19.01
CA SER A 90 -3.35 -6.32 20.03
C SER A 90 -3.58 -4.84 20.32
N ALA A 91 -2.52 -4.01 20.23
CA ALA A 91 -2.64 -2.57 20.29
C ALA A 91 -1.55 -1.83 19.51
N ILE A 92 -1.82 -0.58 19.13
CA ILE A 92 -0.82 0.37 18.61
C ILE A 92 -0.96 1.69 19.37
N SER A 93 0.09 2.09 20.09
CA SER A 93 0.22 3.44 20.62
C SER A 93 0.77 4.36 19.52
N GLN A 94 0.16 5.52 19.27
CA GLN A 94 0.55 6.42 18.17
C GLN A 94 0.56 7.88 18.61
N SER A 95 1.60 8.60 18.19
CA SER A 95 1.81 10.02 18.44
C SER A 95 2.26 10.73 17.16
N ILE A 96 1.63 11.86 16.86
CA ILE A 96 2.02 12.74 15.76
C ILE A 96 2.00 14.17 16.30
N SER A 97 3.07 14.94 16.15
CA SER A 97 3.25 16.21 16.88
C SER A 97 2.22 17.29 16.52
N SER A 98 1.67 17.27 15.31
CA SER A 98 0.57 18.15 14.88
C SER A 98 -0.83 17.63 15.27
N ILE A 99 -0.94 16.44 15.85
CA ILE A 99 -2.19 15.86 16.35
C ILE A 99 -2.07 15.77 17.88
N SER A 100 -2.61 16.78 18.56
CA SER A 100 -2.29 17.15 19.95
C SER A 100 -2.44 16.06 21.02
N THR A 101 -3.24 15.01 20.77
CA THR A 101 -3.46 13.92 21.73
C THR A 101 -2.95 12.58 21.18
N PRO A 102 -1.89 12.01 21.78
CA PRO A 102 -1.49 10.62 21.59
C PRO A 102 -2.60 9.65 21.97
N LEU A 103 -2.81 8.61 21.17
CA LEU A 103 -3.82 7.59 21.43
C LEU A 103 -3.22 6.18 21.36
N GLU A 104 -3.79 5.27 22.12
CA GLU A 104 -3.57 3.84 21.96
C GLU A 104 -4.81 3.18 21.38
N TYR A 105 -4.65 2.56 20.22
CA TYR A 105 -5.69 1.81 19.53
C TYR A 105 -5.59 0.34 19.90
N THR A 106 -6.59 -0.19 20.60
CA THR A 106 -6.71 -1.62 20.93
C THR A 106 -7.62 -2.31 19.94
N TYR A 107 -7.23 -3.50 19.46
CA TYR A 107 -7.93 -4.23 18.41
C TYR A 107 -8.51 -5.56 18.91
N SER A 108 -9.61 -5.97 18.31
CA SER A 108 -10.24 -7.27 18.54
C SER A 108 -10.46 -8.00 17.22
N TYR A 109 -10.41 -9.33 17.27
CA TYR A 109 -10.50 -10.19 16.10
C TYR A 109 -11.49 -11.33 16.34
N ASP A 110 -12.02 -11.92 15.27
CA ASP A 110 -12.70 -13.21 15.36
C ASP A 110 -11.72 -14.39 15.24
N VAL A 111 -12.26 -15.61 15.30
CA VAL A 111 -11.48 -16.85 15.24
C VAL A 111 -10.76 -17.07 13.90
N LEU A 112 -11.12 -16.34 12.86
CA LEU A 112 -10.46 -16.35 11.54
C LEU A 112 -9.46 -15.20 11.38
N ASN A 113 -9.09 -14.52 12.49
CA ASN A 113 -8.21 -13.36 12.54
C ASN A 113 -8.73 -12.12 11.80
N ARG A 114 -10.03 -12.04 11.52
CA ARG A 114 -10.65 -10.85 10.89
C ARG A 114 -10.93 -9.80 11.94
N LEU A 115 -10.70 -8.52 11.62
CA LEU A 115 -10.89 -7.39 12.52
C LEU A 115 -12.36 -7.27 12.93
N LYS A 116 -12.64 -7.36 14.23
CA LYS A 116 -13.99 -7.23 14.81
C LYS A 116 -14.27 -5.85 15.38
N GLY A 117 -13.23 -5.12 15.76
CA GLY A 117 -13.39 -3.77 16.27
C GLY A 117 -12.08 -3.16 16.74
N MET A 118 -12.16 -1.84 16.92
CA MET A 118 -11.09 -0.99 17.41
C MET A 118 -11.66 -0.11 18.52
N THR A 119 -10.87 0.15 19.56
CA THR A 119 -11.18 1.14 20.61
C THR A 119 -9.97 2.02 20.81
N ALA A 120 -10.18 3.33 20.80
CA ALA A 120 -9.14 4.31 21.10
C ALA A 120 -9.06 4.54 22.61
N ASN A 121 -7.86 4.74 23.13
CA ASN A 121 -7.61 4.99 24.54
C ASN A 121 -6.72 6.23 24.68
N LYS A 122 -7.04 7.10 25.65
CA LYS A 122 -6.24 8.29 25.97
C LYS A 122 -5.61 8.15 27.36
N GLY A 123 -4.74 9.11 27.71
CA GLY A 123 -4.13 9.20 29.04
C GLY A 123 -2.64 8.88 29.07
N LEU A 124 -1.91 9.10 27.98
CA LEU A 124 -0.45 9.01 27.97
C LEU A 124 0.12 10.15 28.79
N ASP A 125 0.86 9.84 29.83
CA ASP A 125 1.74 10.79 30.50
C ASP A 125 3.05 10.88 29.69
N THR A 126 3.22 11.98 28.98
CA THR A 126 4.39 12.22 28.12
C THR A 126 5.67 12.53 28.90
N LEU A 127 5.58 12.85 30.19
CA LEU A 127 6.73 13.08 31.06
C LEU A 127 7.33 11.78 31.58
N THR A 128 6.49 10.78 31.83
CA THR A 128 6.92 9.46 32.32
C THR A 128 6.91 8.37 31.24
N ASN A 129 6.41 8.70 30.05
CA ASN A 129 6.17 7.77 28.92
C ASN A 129 5.38 6.52 29.36
N SER A 130 4.26 6.76 30.05
CA SER A 130 3.45 5.72 30.66
C SER A 130 1.97 6.05 30.55
N TRP A 131 1.13 5.04 30.32
CA TRP A 131 -0.31 5.15 30.42
C TRP A 131 -0.71 5.01 31.90
N THR A 132 -0.80 6.13 32.63
CA THR A 132 -1.10 6.15 34.09
C THR A 132 -2.61 6.27 34.34
N ASN A 133 -3.05 6.37 35.62
CA ASN A 133 -4.43 6.25 36.15
C ASN A 133 -5.56 7.10 35.49
N ALA A 134 -5.28 7.83 34.40
CA ALA A 134 -6.25 8.42 33.48
C ALA A 134 -6.40 7.63 32.16
N PHE A 135 -5.82 6.42 32.05
CA PHE A 135 -6.05 5.51 30.91
C PHE A 135 -7.54 5.25 30.77
N THR A 136 -8.11 5.80 29.71
CA THR A 136 -9.56 5.81 29.52
C THR A 136 -9.88 5.39 28.10
N ALA A 137 -10.67 4.32 27.97
CA ALA A 137 -11.26 3.93 26.71
C ALA A 137 -12.24 5.02 26.25
N LEU A 138 -12.12 5.43 25.00
CA LEU A 138 -12.97 6.40 24.35
C LEU A 138 -14.03 5.70 23.51
N SER A 139 -15.22 6.30 23.49
CA SER A 139 -16.20 5.94 22.47
C SER A 139 -15.83 6.53 21.11
N ASP A 140 -15.07 7.64 21.08
CA ASP A 140 -14.52 8.23 19.87
C ASP A 140 -13.72 7.21 19.06
N PHE A 141 -13.88 7.29 17.73
CA PHE A 141 -13.19 6.42 16.76
C PHE A 141 -13.47 4.92 16.93
N GLN A 142 -14.35 4.51 17.85
CA GLN A 142 -14.66 3.11 18.06
C GLN A 142 -15.27 2.48 16.81
N GLU A 143 -14.89 1.24 16.55
CA GLU A 143 -15.41 0.45 15.44
C GLU A 143 -15.95 -0.90 15.89
N ASN A 144 -17.04 -1.34 15.26
CA ASN A 144 -17.58 -2.69 15.43
C ASN A 144 -18.04 -3.25 14.08
N ILE A 145 -17.48 -4.40 13.72
CA ILE A 145 -17.62 -5.00 12.40
C ILE A 145 -18.14 -6.43 12.52
N SER A 146 -18.99 -6.84 11.59
CA SER A 146 -19.44 -8.22 11.48
C SER A 146 -19.35 -8.69 10.04
N TYR A 147 -19.15 -9.99 9.85
CA TYR A 147 -18.95 -10.61 8.55
C TYR A 147 -19.86 -11.82 8.39
N ASP A 148 -20.17 -12.18 7.14
CA ASP A 148 -20.68 -13.50 6.81
C ASP A 148 -19.55 -14.55 6.76
N GLY A 149 -19.92 -15.80 6.44
CA GLY A 149 -18.97 -16.90 6.30
C GLY A 149 -17.93 -16.69 5.19
N ASN A 150 -18.30 -15.96 4.12
CA ASN A 150 -17.42 -15.62 3.01
C ASN A 150 -16.62 -14.34 3.28
N GLY A 151 -16.71 -13.74 4.48
CA GLY A 151 -15.98 -12.51 4.80
C GLY A 151 -16.52 -11.24 4.15
N ASN A 152 -17.75 -11.24 3.63
CA ASN A 152 -18.43 -9.99 3.32
C ASN A 152 -18.79 -9.25 4.61
N ILE A 153 -18.53 -7.94 4.68
CA ILE A 153 -18.97 -7.09 5.79
C ILE A 153 -20.51 -7.05 5.82
N LEU A 154 -21.14 -7.40 6.94
CA LEU A 154 -22.60 -7.33 7.12
C LEU A 154 -23.05 -6.04 7.79
N LYS A 155 -22.34 -5.64 8.84
CA LYS A 155 -22.61 -4.43 9.62
C LYS A 155 -21.30 -3.79 10.02
N TYR A 156 -21.30 -2.46 10.02
CA TYR A 156 -20.16 -1.66 10.41
C TYR A 156 -20.65 -0.42 11.15
N LYS A 157 -20.33 -0.34 12.44
CA LYS A 157 -20.51 0.87 13.25
C LYS A 157 -19.18 1.58 13.37
N ARG A 158 -19.16 2.89 13.12
CA ARG A 158 -18.00 3.75 13.34
C ARG A 158 -18.44 4.99 14.11
N ASN A 159 -17.68 5.33 15.14
CA ASN A 159 -17.84 6.60 15.84
C ASN A 159 -16.84 7.62 15.30
N GLY A 160 -17.27 8.87 15.28
CA GLY A 160 -16.42 10.01 14.91
C GLY A 160 -15.71 10.60 16.12
N ASN A 161 -15.63 11.94 16.14
CA ASN A 161 -14.82 12.72 17.07
C ASN A 161 -15.69 13.68 17.90
N ASN A 162 -16.23 13.18 19.01
CA ASN A 162 -16.99 13.98 19.97
C ASN A 162 -16.09 14.60 21.05
N SER A 163 -15.19 13.81 21.65
CA SER A 163 -14.37 14.23 22.77
C SER A 163 -13.37 15.34 22.43
N PHE A 164 -12.89 15.42 21.18
CA PHE A 164 -11.90 16.42 20.78
C PHE A 164 -12.50 17.56 19.94
N ALA A 165 -13.54 17.28 19.14
CA ALA A 165 -14.12 18.25 18.21
C ALA A 165 -15.58 18.64 18.51
N GLY A 166 -16.22 18.04 19.52
CA GLY A 166 -17.62 18.29 19.87
C GLY A 166 -18.63 17.79 18.83
N SER A 167 -18.20 17.04 17.81
CA SER A 167 -19.07 16.50 16.76
C SER A 167 -19.96 15.38 17.29
N PRO A 168 -21.09 15.05 16.64
CA PRO A 168 -21.94 13.93 17.06
C PRO A 168 -21.16 12.61 17.13
N LEU A 169 -21.25 11.89 18.25
CA LEU A 169 -20.41 10.70 18.49
C LEU A 169 -20.57 9.60 17.43
N VAL A 170 -21.81 9.25 17.07
CA VAL A 170 -22.09 8.20 16.07
C VAL A 170 -21.99 8.81 14.67
N MET A 171 -21.02 8.31 13.88
CA MET A 171 -20.79 8.68 12.49
C MET A 171 -21.52 7.73 11.56
N ASP A 172 -21.28 6.42 11.71
CA ASP A 172 -21.91 5.40 10.86
C ASP A 172 -22.60 4.31 11.70
N SER A 173 -23.75 3.85 11.20
CA SER A 173 -24.40 2.61 11.61
C SER A 173 -24.88 1.87 10.36
N MET A 174 -23.91 1.41 9.58
CA MET A 174 -24.09 0.80 8.27
C MET A 174 -24.54 -0.66 8.34
N THR A 175 -25.48 -1.00 7.47
CA THR A 175 -25.85 -2.38 7.09
C THR A 175 -25.62 -2.56 5.61
N TYR A 176 -24.84 -3.58 5.26
CA TYR A 176 -24.45 -3.87 3.88
C TYR A 176 -25.44 -4.86 3.28
N ASN A 177 -26.00 -4.53 2.12
CA ASN A 177 -27.00 -5.36 1.46
C ASN A 177 -26.41 -5.92 0.17
N TYR A 178 -26.42 -7.24 0.02
CA TYR A 178 -25.82 -7.95 -1.09
C TYR A 178 -26.88 -8.51 -2.03
N ARG A 179 -26.54 -8.65 -3.33
CA ARG A 179 -27.39 -9.38 -4.27
C ARG A 179 -27.40 -10.87 -3.87
N PRO A 180 -28.57 -11.51 -3.72
CA PRO A 180 -28.66 -12.90 -3.28
C PRO A 180 -27.78 -13.84 -4.11
N GLY A 181 -27.09 -14.77 -3.44
CA GLY A 181 -26.20 -15.74 -4.08
C GLY A 181 -24.89 -15.16 -4.64
N THR A 182 -24.56 -13.90 -4.34
CA THR A 182 -23.33 -13.26 -4.83
C THR A 182 -22.63 -12.47 -3.75
N ASN A 183 -21.38 -12.12 -4.00
CA ASN A 183 -20.61 -11.18 -3.18
C ASN A 183 -20.79 -9.71 -3.61
N LYS A 184 -21.69 -9.40 -4.55
CA LYS A 184 -21.90 -8.05 -5.10
C LYS A 184 -22.76 -7.19 -4.14
N LEU A 185 -22.22 -6.05 -3.70
CA LEU A 185 -22.94 -5.08 -2.86
C LEU A 185 -24.02 -4.40 -3.69
N THR A 186 -25.27 -4.33 -3.25
CA THR A 186 -26.29 -3.54 -3.96
C THR A 186 -26.37 -2.11 -3.41
N PHE A 187 -26.37 -1.94 -2.09
CA PHE A 187 -26.37 -0.64 -1.41
C PHE A 187 -26.01 -0.80 0.07
N VAL A 188 -25.57 0.30 0.69
CA VAL A 188 -25.38 0.42 2.13
C VAL A 188 -26.54 1.22 2.72
N LYS A 189 -27.21 0.64 3.70
CA LYS A 189 -28.19 1.37 4.51
C LYS A 189 -27.46 1.92 5.72
N ASP A 190 -27.41 3.23 5.85
CA ASP A 190 -26.96 3.90 7.06
C ASP A 190 -28.16 4.55 7.77
N THR A 191 -28.20 4.43 9.08
CA THR A 191 -29.29 4.95 9.92
C THR A 191 -28.92 6.24 10.63
N VAL A 192 -27.68 6.69 10.46
CA VAL A 192 -27.20 7.96 10.99
C VAL A 192 -27.65 9.10 10.07
N ASN A 193 -27.88 10.28 10.66
CA ASN A 193 -28.28 11.46 9.90
C ASN A 193 -27.07 12.00 9.10
N TRP A 194 -27.25 12.11 7.78
CA TRP A 194 -26.25 12.59 6.82
C TRP A 194 -25.65 13.97 7.14
N ALA A 195 -26.36 14.81 7.91
CA ALA A 195 -25.86 16.14 8.26
C ALA A 195 -24.77 16.11 9.35
N ARG A 196 -24.48 14.95 9.95
CA ARG A 196 -23.50 14.82 11.04
C ARG A 196 -22.06 14.83 10.56
N TYR A 197 -21.80 14.17 9.44
CA TYR A 197 -20.49 14.05 8.81
C TYR A 197 -20.68 14.15 7.29
N GLY A 198 -19.81 14.91 6.62
CA GLY A 198 -19.95 15.16 5.16
C GLY A 198 -19.11 14.24 4.28
N ASN A 199 -18.17 13.51 4.87
CA ASN A 199 -17.13 12.74 4.15
C ASN A 199 -17.21 11.22 4.42
N ASP A 200 -18.34 10.72 4.95
CA ASP A 200 -18.61 9.32 5.26
C ASP A 200 -19.63 8.68 4.29
N ILE A 201 -20.25 7.55 4.67
CA ILE A 201 -21.23 6.83 3.85
C ILE A 201 -22.64 7.07 4.38
N ASP A 202 -23.39 7.90 3.67
CA ASP A 202 -24.80 8.12 3.94
C ASP A 202 -25.70 6.96 3.52
N ASN A 203 -26.95 7.01 3.99
CA ASN A 203 -28.01 6.13 3.55
C ASN A 203 -28.20 6.14 2.02
N GLN A 204 -28.20 4.95 1.42
CA GLN A 204 -28.31 4.76 -0.03
C GLN A 204 -29.65 4.10 -0.41
N GLY A 205 -30.12 4.42 -1.62
CA GLY A 205 -31.25 3.72 -2.24
C GLY A 205 -30.86 2.34 -2.78
N TYR A 206 -31.87 1.52 -3.05
CA TYR A 206 -31.68 0.19 -3.68
C TYR A 206 -30.91 0.30 -5.01
N ASP A 207 -30.01 -0.65 -5.27
CA ASP A 207 -29.19 -0.72 -6.49
C ASP A 207 -28.33 0.53 -6.75
N ASN A 208 -27.79 1.12 -5.67
CA ASN A 208 -26.79 2.18 -5.72
C ASN A 208 -25.54 1.75 -6.49
N TYR A 209 -25.05 0.54 -6.19
CA TYR A 209 -23.91 -0.08 -6.85
C TYR A 209 -24.39 -0.99 -7.98
N LYS A 210 -23.93 -0.71 -9.19
CA LYS A 210 -24.19 -1.55 -10.37
C LYS A 210 -22.91 -2.20 -10.85
N TYR A 211 -23.05 -3.33 -11.55
CA TYR A 211 -21.93 -4.12 -12.02
C TYR A 211 -22.07 -4.45 -13.50
N ASP A 212 -20.94 -4.59 -14.19
CA ASP A 212 -20.90 -5.28 -15.48
C ASP A 212 -21.07 -6.81 -15.32
N SER A 213 -21.06 -7.53 -16.44
CA SER A 213 -21.23 -8.98 -16.48
C SER A 213 -20.15 -9.73 -15.70
N ILE A 214 -18.91 -9.23 -15.73
CA ILE A 214 -17.76 -9.85 -15.03
C ILE A 214 -17.60 -9.36 -13.58
N GLY A 215 -18.43 -8.42 -13.12
CA GLY A 215 -18.47 -8.01 -11.72
C GLY A 215 -17.62 -6.80 -11.36
N ASN A 216 -17.21 -5.97 -12.30
CA ASN A 216 -16.66 -4.65 -11.97
C ASN A 216 -17.79 -3.66 -11.70
N ILE A 217 -17.62 -2.76 -10.72
CA ILE A 217 -18.58 -1.68 -10.47
C ILE A 217 -18.63 -0.75 -11.69
N VAL A 218 -19.84 -0.50 -12.19
CA VAL A 218 -20.10 0.43 -13.30
C VAL A 218 -20.86 1.68 -12.86
N SER A 219 -21.33 1.78 -11.62
CA SER A 219 -22.03 2.96 -11.08
C SER A 219 -21.99 2.97 -9.55
N ASP A 220 -21.87 4.16 -8.97
CA ASP A 220 -22.07 4.46 -7.54
C ASP A 220 -22.81 5.80 -7.44
N ARG A 221 -24.14 5.72 -7.51
CA ARG A 221 -25.01 6.90 -7.72
C ARG A 221 -24.94 7.90 -6.56
N ARG A 222 -24.94 7.43 -5.31
CA ARG A 222 -24.89 8.30 -4.13
C ARG A 222 -23.57 9.06 -4.04
N ALA A 223 -22.47 8.48 -4.53
CA ALA A 223 -21.19 9.16 -4.63
C ALA A 223 -21.08 10.09 -5.86
N GLY A 224 -22.16 10.28 -6.62
CA GLY A 224 -22.16 11.11 -7.84
C GLY A 224 -21.43 10.47 -9.02
N VAL A 225 -21.26 9.14 -9.04
CA VAL A 225 -20.63 8.39 -10.12
C VAL A 225 -21.69 7.69 -10.95
N ASP A 226 -22.07 8.32 -12.07
CA ASP A 226 -23.15 7.86 -12.93
C ASP A 226 -22.75 6.61 -13.74
N SER A 227 -21.55 6.63 -14.32
CA SER A 227 -21.01 5.45 -15.03
C SER A 227 -19.49 5.33 -14.97
N ILE A 228 -19.01 4.09 -14.96
CA ILE A 228 -17.59 3.73 -15.03
C ILE A 228 -17.41 2.81 -16.23
N ARG A 229 -16.42 3.11 -17.07
CA ARG A 229 -15.98 2.25 -18.18
C ARG A 229 -14.68 1.58 -17.80
N TRP A 230 -14.63 0.27 -18.05
CA TRP A 230 -13.44 -0.56 -17.86
C TRP A 230 -12.84 -0.90 -19.22
N ASN A 231 -11.51 -1.04 -19.30
CA ASN A 231 -10.86 -1.60 -20.48
C ASN A 231 -10.77 -3.14 -20.37
N LEU A 232 -10.33 -3.80 -21.45
CA LEU A 232 -10.19 -5.26 -21.51
C LEU A 232 -9.19 -5.84 -20.48
N TYR A 233 -8.30 -5.00 -19.94
CA TYR A 233 -7.31 -5.37 -18.91
C TYR A 233 -7.81 -5.13 -17.48
N GLY A 234 -9.11 -4.92 -17.29
CA GLY A 234 -9.72 -4.70 -15.98
C GLY A 234 -9.27 -3.39 -15.30
N LYS A 235 -8.97 -2.34 -16.08
CA LYS A 235 -8.65 -1.00 -15.56
C LYS A 235 -9.76 0.00 -15.87
N VAL A 236 -10.00 0.94 -14.97
CA VAL A 236 -10.95 2.04 -15.21
C VAL A 236 -10.41 2.94 -16.32
N SER A 237 -11.09 3.01 -17.46
CA SER A 237 -10.73 3.90 -18.57
C SER A 237 -11.43 5.26 -18.50
N LYS A 238 -12.66 5.30 -17.99
CA LYS A 238 -13.42 6.55 -17.87
C LYS A 238 -14.43 6.51 -16.72
N VAL A 239 -14.58 7.64 -16.03
CA VAL A 239 -15.60 7.87 -14.99
C VAL A 239 -16.43 9.07 -15.41
N PHE A 240 -17.75 8.93 -15.45
CA PHE A 240 -18.70 10.01 -15.68
C PHE A 240 -19.40 10.35 -14.36
N LYS A 241 -19.43 11.64 -14.03
CA LYS A 241 -20.01 12.14 -12.78
C LYS A 241 -21.33 12.85 -13.04
N HIS A 242 -22.18 12.85 -12.01
CA HIS A 242 -23.52 13.42 -12.06
C HIS A 242 -23.53 14.93 -12.36
N ASP A 243 -22.47 15.62 -11.92
CA ASP A 243 -22.30 17.06 -12.12
C ASP A 243 -21.81 17.43 -13.54
N SER A 244 -21.87 16.50 -14.49
CA SER A 244 -21.38 16.64 -15.87
C SER A 244 -19.85 16.73 -16.01
N THR A 245 -19.09 16.43 -14.96
CA THR A 245 -17.63 16.24 -15.08
C THR A 245 -17.28 14.80 -15.43
N ALA A 246 -16.08 14.57 -15.95
CA ALA A 246 -15.60 13.24 -16.27
C ALA A 246 -14.09 13.10 -16.04
N ILE A 247 -13.64 11.88 -15.83
CA ILE A 247 -12.22 11.55 -15.65
C ILE A 247 -11.86 10.46 -16.65
N VAL A 248 -10.75 10.61 -17.36
CA VAL A 248 -10.24 9.67 -18.35
C VAL A 248 -8.86 9.19 -17.92
N TYR A 249 -8.59 7.89 -18.07
CA TYR A 249 -7.29 7.30 -17.76
C TYR A 249 -6.74 6.56 -18.97
N THR A 250 -5.42 6.56 -19.11
CA THR A 250 -4.70 5.70 -20.06
C THR A 250 -3.59 4.92 -19.35
N TYR A 251 -3.26 3.77 -19.91
CA TYR A 251 -2.35 2.80 -19.30
C TYR A 251 -1.32 2.33 -20.33
N ASP A 252 -0.12 1.99 -19.87
CA ASP A 252 0.85 1.26 -20.67
C ASP A 252 0.48 -0.23 -20.80
N VAL A 253 1.24 -0.96 -21.63
CA VAL A 253 1.03 -2.41 -21.87
C VAL A 253 1.27 -3.28 -20.63
N THR A 254 1.94 -2.76 -19.60
CA THR A 254 2.16 -3.44 -18.32
C THR A 254 1.10 -3.07 -17.27
N GLY A 255 0.09 -2.29 -17.67
CA GLY A 255 -1.04 -1.90 -16.84
C GLY A 255 -0.74 -0.76 -15.86
N ASN A 256 0.38 -0.04 -15.98
CA ASN A 256 0.59 1.16 -15.17
C ASN A 256 -0.15 2.35 -15.80
N ARG A 257 -0.76 3.19 -14.96
CA ARG A 257 -1.39 4.44 -15.43
C ARG A 257 -0.32 5.40 -15.93
N ILE A 258 -0.47 5.90 -17.16
CA ILE A 258 0.45 6.84 -17.81
C ILE A 258 -0.17 8.23 -18.01
N SER A 259 -1.51 8.34 -18.03
CA SER A 259 -2.17 9.65 -17.96
C SER A 259 -3.51 9.64 -17.23
N LYS A 260 -3.90 10.82 -16.78
CA LYS A 260 -5.22 11.18 -16.24
C LYS A 260 -5.68 12.47 -16.90
N GLY A 261 -6.93 12.54 -17.36
CA GLY A 261 -7.56 13.77 -17.83
C GLY A 261 -8.82 14.05 -17.03
N VAL A 262 -8.92 15.22 -16.40
CA VAL A 262 -10.12 15.68 -15.69
C VAL A 262 -10.84 16.69 -16.57
N ILE A 263 -12.06 16.35 -16.99
CA ILE A 263 -12.92 17.14 -17.87
C ILE A 263 -13.92 17.89 -16.99
N ASN A 264 -13.90 19.22 -17.05
CA ASN A 264 -14.82 20.08 -16.31
C ASN A 264 -16.17 20.25 -17.03
N LYS A 265 -17.10 20.99 -16.43
CA LYS A 265 -18.44 21.25 -17.01
C LYS A 265 -18.42 22.09 -18.29
N ALA A 266 -17.37 22.90 -18.48
CA ALA A 266 -17.13 23.66 -19.71
C ALA A 266 -16.47 22.81 -20.81
N ASN A 267 -16.23 21.52 -20.55
CA ASN A 267 -15.57 20.57 -21.42
C ASN A 267 -14.07 20.88 -21.67
N ASP A 268 -13.45 21.70 -20.82
CA ASP A 268 -12.00 21.83 -20.75
C ASP A 268 -11.40 20.64 -20.03
N THR A 269 -10.23 20.20 -20.48
CA THR A 269 -9.52 19.06 -19.89
C THR A 269 -8.22 19.51 -19.25
N THR A 270 -8.04 19.23 -17.96
CA THR A 270 -6.74 19.27 -17.29
C THR A 270 -6.08 17.90 -17.42
N LEU A 271 -4.89 17.84 -18.00
CA LEU A 271 -4.15 16.61 -18.26
C LEU A 271 -3.02 16.43 -17.25
N THR A 272 -2.81 15.21 -16.79
CA THR A 272 -1.70 14.79 -15.94
C THR A 272 -1.01 13.57 -16.57
N TRP A 273 0.31 13.62 -16.74
CA TRP A 273 1.11 12.50 -17.24
C TRP A 273 2.05 11.96 -16.19
N TYR A 274 2.24 10.65 -16.19
CA TYR A 274 3.10 9.93 -15.25
C TYR A 274 4.27 9.31 -16.02
N MET A 275 5.45 9.92 -15.89
CA MET A 275 6.69 9.40 -16.46
C MET A 275 7.25 8.35 -15.52
N ARG A 276 7.54 7.15 -16.04
CA ARG A 276 7.96 5.99 -15.24
C ARG A 276 9.34 5.47 -15.65
N ASP A 277 10.01 4.80 -14.73
CA ASP A 277 11.18 3.98 -15.04
C ASP A 277 10.77 2.63 -15.64
N ALA A 278 11.77 1.83 -16.04
CA ALA A 278 11.55 0.50 -16.63
C ALA A 278 10.90 -0.51 -15.66
N THR A 279 10.93 -0.27 -14.35
CA THR A 279 10.26 -1.11 -13.35
C THR A 279 8.82 -0.65 -13.07
N GLY A 280 8.41 0.47 -13.66
CA GLY A 280 7.08 1.06 -13.54
C GLY A 280 6.93 2.03 -12.36
N ASN A 281 8.00 2.44 -11.68
CA ASN A 281 7.93 3.47 -10.65
C ASN A 281 7.77 4.85 -11.31
N ILE A 282 6.96 5.74 -10.72
CA ILE A 282 6.76 7.10 -11.24
C ILE A 282 8.00 7.93 -10.92
N LEU A 283 8.75 8.37 -11.92
CA LEU A 283 9.88 9.28 -11.75
C LEU A 283 9.42 10.74 -11.68
N SER A 284 8.48 11.12 -12.55
CA SER A 284 8.04 12.51 -12.65
C SER A 284 6.60 12.63 -13.13
N VAL A 285 5.94 13.71 -12.74
CA VAL A 285 4.55 14.00 -13.09
C VAL A 285 4.47 15.38 -13.73
N TYR A 286 3.75 15.45 -14.84
CA TYR A 286 3.53 16.67 -15.61
C TYR A 286 2.05 17.01 -15.62
N THR A 287 1.72 18.30 -15.66
CA THR A 287 0.36 18.78 -15.84
C THR A 287 0.28 19.77 -17.00
N TYR A 288 -0.87 19.82 -17.68
CA TYR A 288 -1.20 20.81 -18.71
C TYR A 288 -2.65 21.26 -18.54
N ASN A 289 -2.91 22.51 -18.85
CA ASN A 289 -4.20 23.18 -18.72
C ASN A 289 -4.74 23.18 -17.26
N ASP A 290 -3.84 23.16 -16.28
CA ASP A 290 -4.14 23.49 -14.89
C ASP A 290 -3.82 24.97 -14.68
N THR A 291 -4.85 25.83 -14.71
CA THR A 291 -4.66 27.28 -14.65
C THR A 291 -4.03 27.76 -13.34
N SER A 292 -4.08 26.95 -12.27
CA SER A 292 -3.40 27.23 -11.00
C SER A 292 -1.87 27.01 -11.07
N VAL A 293 -1.38 26.29 -12.07
CA VAL A 293 0.03 25.97 -12.26
C VAL A 293 0.54 26.64 -13.53
N ASN A 294 1.43 27.63 -13.39
CA ASN A 294 2.06 28.33 -14.52
C ASN A 294 1.06 28.75 -15.61
N LYS A 295 -0.13 29.22 -15.21
CA LYS A 295 -1.20 29.67 -16.11
C LYS A 295 -1.66 28.60 -17.12
N GLY A 296 -1.63 27.33 -16.75
CA GLY A 296 -2.08 26.22 -17.60
C GLY A 296 -1.02 25.70 -18.59
N GLN A 297 0.19 26.24 -18.57
CA GLN A 297 1.26 25.77 -19.43
C GLN A 297 1.81 24.41 -18.99
N LEU A 298 2.37 23.65 -19.92
CA LEU A 298 2.95 22.34 -19.63
C LEU A 298 4.02 22.49 -18.55
N SER A 299 3.81 21.84 -17.41
CA SER A 299 4.64 22.00 -16.23
C SER A 299 5.00 20.65 -15.61
N GLN A 300 6.27 20.45 -15.29
CA GLN A 300 6.69 19.39 -14.37
C GLN A 300 6.27 19.81 -12.96
N ILE A 301 5.42 19.04 -12.30
CA ILE A 301 4.89 19.39 -10.98
C ILE A 301 5.44 18.52 -9.86
N GLU A 302 5.88 17.30 -10.19
CA GLU A 302 6.41 16.36 -9.21
C GLU A 302 7.60 15.58 -9.77
N THR A 303 8.56 15.32 -8.89
CA THR A 303 9.65 14.35 -9.13
C THR A 303 9.83 13.50 -7.87
N ASN A 304 9.59 12.20 -7.98
CA ASN A 304 9.64 11.30 -6.83
C ASN A 304 11.09 10.99 -6.42
N LEU A 305 11.27 10.75 -5.13
CA LEU A 305 12.53 10.36 -4.52
C LEU A 305 12.39 8.92 -4.02
N TYR A 306 13.28 8.04 -4.46
CA TYR A 306 13.25 6.62 -4.12
C TYR A 306 14.51 6.18 -3.36
N GLY A 307 14.30 5.26 -2.42
CA GLY A 307 15.30 4.32 -1.93
C GLY A 307 14.90 2.91 -2.37
N ILE A 308 14.68 2.01 -1.41
CA ILE A 308 14.00 0.72 -1.66
C ILE A 308 12.49 0.88 -1.92
N SER A 309 11.90 1.93 -1.36
CA SER A 309 10.53 2.39 -1.59
C SER A 309 10.53 3.90 -1.81
N ARG A 310 9.37 4.51 -2.11
CA ARG A 310 9.25 5.97 -2.18
C ARG A 310 9.61 6.56 -0.81
N LEU A 311 10.49 7.55 -0.81
CA LEU A 311 10.93 8.30 0.38
C LEU A 311 10.23 9.65 0.48
N GLY A 312 9.73 10.16 -0.65
CA GLY A 312 9.16 11.49 -0.76
C GLY A 312 9.13 12.00 -2.19
N MET A 313 9.00 13.30 -2.36
CA MET A 313 8.96 13.94 -3.68
C MET A 313 9.40 15.41 -3.63
N ASN A 314 9.90 15.90 -4.75
CA ASN A 314 9.97 17.33 -5.04
C ASN A 314 8.67 17.77 -5.71
N THR A 315 8.11 18.90 -5.26
CA THR A 315 6.85 19.50 -5.72
C THR A 315 7.06 20.89 -6.33
N LEU A 316 8.29 21.22 -6.69
CA LEU A 316 8.58 22.45 -7.41
C LEU A 316 7.96 22.38 -8.81
N ALA A 317 6.95 23.21 -9.04
CA ALA A 317 6.33 23.36 -10.35
C ALA A 317 7.24 24.14 -11.31
N ILE A 318 7.76 23.47 -12.33
CA ILE A 318 8.64 24.04 -13.35
C ILE A 318 7.88 24.10 -14.67
N ASN A 319 7.75 25.30 -15.24
CA ASN A 319 7.24 25.47 -16.60
C ASN A 319 8.26 24.86 -17.58
N VAL A 320 7.82 23.86 -18.34
CA VAL A 320 8.66 23.19 -19.35
C VAL A 320 8.23 23.52 -20.79
N GLN A 321 7.17 24.31 -20.97
CA GLN A 321 6.66 24.71 -22.28
C GLN A 321 7.51 25.84 -22.88
N ASP A 322 7.75 26.88 -22.08
CA ASP A 322 8.43 28.11 -22.50
C ASP A 322 9.78 28.27 -21.80
N LEU A 323 10.59 27.20 -21.77
CA LEU A 323 11.87 27.20 -21.07
C LEU A 323 12.82 28.26 -21.66
N THR A 324 12.97 29.37 -20.95
CA THR A 324 14.02 30.35 -21.25
C THR A 324 15.34 29.87 -20.66
N THR A 325 16.37 29.79 -21.50
CA THR A 325 17.72 29.44 -21.04
C THR A 325 18.17 30.41 -19.93
N PRO A 326 18.60 29.93 -18.75
CA PRO A 326 19.10 30.81 -17.70
C PRO A 326 20.27 31.66 -18.22
N ALA A 327 20.25 32.96 -17.90
CA ALA A 327 21.32 33.88 -18.32
C ALA A 327 22.68 33.38 -17.82
N GLY A 328 23.66 33.36 -18.72
CA GLY A 328 25.04 33.03 -18.37
C GLY A 328 25.67 34.16 -17.58
N THR A 329 26.37 33.83 -16.50
CA THR A 329 27.21 34.77 -15.74
C THR A 329 28.66 34.51 -16.11
N SER A 330 29.37 35.52 -16.62
CA SER A 330 30.81 35.41 -16.88
C SER A 330 31.56 35.30 -15.56
N MET A 331 32.39 34.27 -15.43
CA MET A 331 33.23 34.01 -14.26
C MET A 331 34.69 34.09 -14.71
N THR A 332 35.39 35.16 -14.28
CA THR A 332 36.79 35.39 -14.64
C THR A 332 37.66 34.16 -14.35
N GLY A 333 38.34 33.64 -15.37
CA GLY A 333 39.20 32.46 -15.26
C GLY A 333 38.49 31.10 -15.26
N LEU A 334 37.16 31.06 -15.20
CA LEU A 334 36.35 29.82 -15.11
C LEU A 334 35.31 29.69 -16.24
N GLY A 335 35.17 30.69 -17.12
CA GLY A 335 34.27 30.65 -18.27
C GLY A 335 32.90 31.25 -17.98
N THR A 336 31.83 30.61 -18.48
CA THR A 336 30.44 31.07 -18.27
C THR A 336 29.70 30.08 -17.38
N GLY A 337 29.26 30.53 -16.20
CA GLY A 337 28.41 29.77 -15.29
C GLY A 337 26.92 30.05 -15.54
N ARG A 338 26.04 29.15 -15.08
CA ARG A 338 24.59 29.40 -15.00
C ARG A 338 24.18 29.39 -13.53
N ASN A 339 23.42 30.41 -13.11
CA ASN A 339 22.89 30.44 -11.76
C ASN A 339 21.75 29.41 -11.65
N VAL A 340 21.82 28.57 -10.62
CA VAL A 340 20.75 27.64 -10.25
C VAL A 340 20.23 28.06 -8.88
N THR A 341 18.94 28.33 -8.78
CA THR A 341 18.31 28.66 -7.49
C THR A 341 17.88 27.38 -6.80
N PHE A 342 18.42 27.11 -5.61
CA PHE A 342 17.99 25.99 -4.78
C PHE A 342 16.85 26.43 -3.86
N ILE A 343 15.63 26.00 -4.17
CA ILE A 343 14.43 26.36 -3.39
C ILE A 343 14.15 25.28 -2.34
N ARG A 344 14.20 25.66 -1.07
CA ARG A 344 13.77 24.82 0.06
C ARG A 344 12.27 25.00 0.33
N GLY A 345 11.65 24.03 0.98
CA GLY A 345 10.21 24.05 1.24
C GLY A 345 9.37 23.34 0.18
N LYS A 346 10.01 22.80 -0.86
CA LYS A 346 9.35 22.16 -2.00
C LYS A 346 9.65 20.68 -2.11
N LYS A 347 10.54 20.14 -1.29
CA LYS A 347 10.77 18.70 -1.18
C LYS A 347 10.14 18.20 0.11
N PHE A 348 9.37 17.13 0.01
CA PHE A 348 8.69 16.49 1.13
C PHE A 348 9.18 15.06 1.28
N PHE A 349 9.19 14.56 2.52
CA PHE A 349 9.53 13.19 2.87
C PHE A 349 8.35 12.52 3.58
N GLU A 350 8.10 11.26 3.26
CA GLU A 350 7.02 10.46 3.86
C GLU A 350 7.44 9.85 5.19
N LEU A 351 6.58 9.96 6.19
CA LEU A 351 6.69 9.27 7.48
C LEU A 351 5.56 8.25 7.57
N THR A 352 5.90 6.98 7.45
CA THR A 352 4.92 5.89 7.29
C THR A 352 4.87 4.94 8.47
N ASN A 353 3.71 4.35 8.74
CA ASN A 353 3.59 3.24 9.69
C ASN A 353 4.09 1.89 9.11
N HIS A 354 3.92 0.81 9.87
CA HIS A 354 4.33 -0.56 9.49
C HIS A 354 3.63 -1.12 8.24
N LEU A 355 2.49 -0.56 7.86
CA LEU A 355 1.75 -0.91 6.64
C LEU A 355 2.08 0.02 5.47
N GLY A 356 2.95 1.02 5.66
CA GLY A 356 3.23 2.02 4.66
C GLY A 356 2.15 3.10 4.54
N ASN A 357 1.24 3.23 5.50
CA ASN A 357 0.31 4.35 5.56
C ASN A 357 1.10 5.63 5.83
N VAL A 358 0.96 6.65 4.97
CA VAL A 358 1.57 7.97 5.20
C VAL A 358 0.86 8.66 6.35
N LEU A 359 1.53 8.74 7.49
CA LEU A 359 1.02 9.37 8.72
C LEU A 359 1.37 10.86 8.78
N ALA A 360 2.52 11.25 8.24
CA ALA A 360 2.90 12.63 8.11
C ALA A 360 3.87 12.83 6.94
N THR A 361 3.99 14.08 6.48
CA THR A 361 5.06 14.47 5.57
C THR A 361 5.81 15.68 6.12
N VAL A 362 7.13 15.69 5.95
CA VAL A 362 8.00 16.78 6.41
C VAL A 362 8.74 17.40 5.24
N SER A 363 8.92 18.72 5.27
CA SER A 363 9.69 19.45 4.28
C SER A 363 11.20 19.23 4.46
N ASP A 364 11.98 19.46 3.39
CA ASP A 364 13.44 19.66 3.43
C ASP A 364 13.91 20.92 4.19
N ARG A 365 13.02 21.53 4.99
CA ARG A 365 13.29 22.61 5.93
C ARG A 365 13.10 22.13 7.36
N LYS A 366 13.93 22.69 8.25
CA LYS A 366 13.75 22.64 9.71
C LYS A 366 13.79 24.06 10.27
N GLN A 367 13.11 24.27 11.39
CA GLN A 367 13.03 25.53 12.10
C GLN A 367 13.90 25.46 13.36
N GLY A 368 14.82 26.43 13.52
CA GLY A 368 15.58 26.56 14.76
C GLY A 368 14.71 27.09 15.88
N VAL A 369 14.82 26.49 17.05
CA VAL A 369 14.20 26.95 18.30
C VAL A 369 15.29 27.53 19.17
N SER A 370 15.07 28.73 19.71
CA SER A 370 15.98 29.38 20.64
C SER A 370 15.32 29.49 22.01
N LEU A 371 16.07 29.21 23.07
CA LEU A 371 15.63 29.42 24.45
C LEU A 371 16.13 30.74 25.04
N ASN A 372 16.99 31.46 24.31
CA ASN A 372 17.66 32.68 24.78
C ASN A 372 17.65 33.82 23.74
N ASN A 373 16.95 33.64 22.61
CA ASN A 373 16.88 34.56 21.48
C ASN A 373 18.24 34.94 20.83
N MET A 374 19.32 34.21 21.13
CA MET A 374 20.67 34.46 20.60
C MET A 374 21.22 33.27 19.81
N THR A 375 21.00 32.06 20.30
CA THR A 375 21.52 30.82 19.71
C THR A 375 20.41 29.83 19.47
N VAL A 376 20.52 29.02 18.42
CA VAL A 376 19.63 27.87 18.21
C VAL A 376 19.98 26.80 19.24
N ASP A 377 18.98 26.41 20.04
CA ASP A 377 19.07 25.36 21.05
C ASP A 377 18.82 23.98 20.42
N HIS A 378 17.70 23.84 19.71
CA HIS A 378 17.32 22.62 18.99
C HIS A 378 16.51 22.98 17.73
N TYR A 379 16.03 21.96 17.01
CA TYR A 379 15.23 22.17 15.79
C TYR A 379 13.87 21.46 15.87
N ASN A 380 12.89 22.02 15.16
CA ASN A 380 11.63 21.38 14.84
C ASN A 380 11.54 21.14 13.33
N ALA A 381 10.98 19.99 12.93
CA ALA A 381 10.74 19.70 11.53
C ALA A 381 9.58 20.56 11.01
N VAL A 382 9.61 20.95 9.73
CA VAL A 382 8.47 21.63 9.10
C VAL A 382 7.52 20.58 8.56
N ILE A 383 6.39 20.39 9.24
CA ILE A 383 5.34 19.43 8.86
C ILE A 383 4.50 20.02 7.73
N VAL A 384 4.18 19.20 6.74
CA VAL A 384 3.38 19.58 5.57
C VAL A 384 2.00 18.93 5.62
N THR A 385 1.95 17.65 5.97
CA THR A 385 0.69 16.90 6.17
C THR A 385 0.82 16.04 7.42
N ALA A 386 -0.30 15.75 8.07
CA ALA A 386 -0.38 14.76 9.14
C ALA A 386 -1.78 14.13 9.14
N GLN A 387 -1.89 12.82 9.37
CA GLN A 387 -3.16 12.12 9.34
C GLN A 387 -3.10 10.75 10.01
N GLU A 388 -4.25 10.32 10.50
CA GLU A 388 -4.52 8.99 11.00
C GLU A 388 -5.69 8.36 10.24
N TYR A 389 -5.70 7.03 10.23
CA TYR A 389 -6.66 6.26 9.46
C TYR A 389 -7.39 5.30 10.38
N TYR A 390 -8.70 5.16 10.17
CA TYR A 390 -9.38 3.94 10.55
C TYR A 390 -8.67 2.73 9.90
N PRO A 391 -8.76 1.54 10.49
CA PRO A 391 -8.14 0.32 9.99
C PRO A 391 -8.30 0.08 8.49
N PHE A 392 -9.50 0.24 7.93
CA PHE A 392 -9.75 0.08 6.49
C PHE A 392 -9.32 1.30 5.62
N GLY A 393 -8.58 2.27 6.19
CA GLY A 393 -7.93 3.33 5.44
C GLY A 393 -8.74 4.62 5.29
N MET A 394 -9.91 4.74 5.92
CA MET A 394 -10.65 6.01 5.93
C MET A 394 -9.94 7.00 6.84
N LEU A 395 -9.78 8.25 6.42
CA LEU A 395 -9.20 9.29 7.28
C LEU A 395 -10.08 9.50 8.53
N MET A 396 -9.44 9.57 9.70
CA MET A 396 -10.16 9.80 10.96
C MET A 396 -10.55 11.28 11.11
N PRO A 397 -11.85 11.59 11.34
CA PRO A 397 -12.31 12.97 11.52
C PRO A 397 -11.59 13.71 12.64
N GLY A 398 -11.03 14.88 12.34
CA GLY A 398 -10.29 15.70 13.31
C GLY A 398 -8.98 15.07 13.79
N ARG A 399 -8.51 14.00 13.14
CA ARG A 399 -7.19 13.39 13.36
C ARG A 399 -6.41 13.30 12.05
N GLY A 400 -6.49 14.36 11.24
CA GLY A 400 -5.66 14.51 10.07
C GLY A 400 -5.92 15.80 9.27
N GLY A 401 -5.14 15.93 8.20
CA GLY A 401 -5.17 17.00 7.21
C GLY A 401 -3.79 17.58 6.92
N GLN A 402 -3.58 18.08 5.70
CA GLN A 402 -2.82 19.32 5.59
C GLN A 402 -3.56 20.34 6.44
N ILE A 403 -2.98 20.72 7.59
CA ILE A 403 -3.47 21.72 8.54
C ILE A 403 -4.91 22.18 8.25
N GLY A 404 -5.89 21.45 8.77
CA GLY A 404 -7.30 21.81 8.64
C GLY A 404 -8.27 20.64 8.79
N THR A 405 -8.79 20.43 10.00
CA THR A 405 -10.22 20.14 10.24
C THR A 405 -10.60 20.59 11.66
N GLY A 406 -10.41 21.87 11.95
CA GLY A 406 -11.35 22.59 12.82
C GLY A 406 -12.62 22.88 12.01
N ARG A 407 -13.78 22.74 12.63
CA ARG A 407 -15.08 23.07 12.02
C ARG A 407 -15.06 24.53 11.54
N ASN A 408 -15.13 24.77 10.23
CA ASN A 408 -15.29 26.13 9.71
C ASN A 408 -16.69 26.63 10.04
N ILE A 409 -16.78 27.67 10.86
CA ILE A 409 -18.02 28.43 11.09
C ILE A 409 -18.05 29.55 10.04
N ALA A 410 -19.17 29.66 9.33
CA ALA A 410 -19.46 30.72 8.37
C ALA A 410 -19.06 32.11 8.91
N GLY A 411 -18.24 32.86 8.16
CA GLY A 411 -17.84 34.22 8.52
C GLY A 411 -16.67 34.36 9.50
N SER A 412 -16.04 33.26 9.95
CA SER A 412 -14.88 33.31 10.85
C SER A 412 -13.54 33.24 10.11
N ILE A 413 -12.51 33.92 10.65
CA ILE A 413 -11.14 33.88 10.14
C ILE A 413 -10.44 32.59 10.59
N ILE A 414 -9.77 31.89 9.68
CA ILE A 414 -9.10 30.61 9.94
C ILE A 414 -7.58 30.73 9.75
N LYS A 415 -6.80 30.34 10.76
CA LYS A 415 -5.33 30.30 10.68
C LYS A 415 -4.79 29.01 11.28
N ASN A 416 -3.95 28.30 10.52
CA ASN A 416 -3.42 26.99 10.90
C ASN A 416 -4.50 25.96 11.30
N GLY A 417 -5.69 26.04 10.69
CA GLY A 417 -6.78 25.09 10.93
C GLY A 417 -7.64 25.38 12.17
N ASP A 418 -7.31 26.42 12.94
CA ASP A 418 -8.10 26.89 14.09
C ASP A 418 -8.98 28.08 13.69
N THR A 419 -10.21 28.11 14.21
CA THR A 419 -11.09 29.29 14.12
C THR A 419 -10.58 30.35 15.07
N ILE A 420 -10.25 31.53 14.55
CA ILE A 420 -9.75 32.65 15.35
C ILE A 420 -10.95 33.51 15.80
N PRO A 421 -11.16 33.72 17.11
CA PRO A 421 -12.27 34.53 17.61
C PRO A 421 -12.05 36.03 17.35
N ALA A 422 -13.13 36.80 17.21
CA ALA A 422 -13.03 38.26 17.12
C ALA A 422 -12.49 38.89 18.41
N THR A 423 -13.06 38.46 19.53
CA THR A 423 -12.61 38.82 20.88
C THR A 423 -12.22 37.57 21.66
N LEU A 424 -11.02 37.57 22.24
CA LEU A 424 -10.55 36.51 23.13
C LEU A 424 -10.37 37.06 24.54
N THR A 425 -11.10 36.50 25.51
CA THR A 425 -10.91 36.80 26.93
C THR A 425 -10.23 35.61 27.61
N VAL A 426 -9.07 35.85 28.21
CA VAL A 426 -8.27 34.83 28.89
C VAL A 426 -8.36 35.06 30.39
N THR A 427 -8.90 34.08 31.11
CA THR A 427 -9.11 34.18 32.57
C THR A 427 -8.16 33.32 33.40
N GLN A 428 -7.43 32.38 32.77
CA GLN A 428 -6.48 31.49 33.43
C GLN A 428 -5.52 30.86 32.41
N ARG A 429 -4.33 30.45 32.87
CA ARG A 429 -3.30 29.77 32.08
C ARG A 429 -2.67 28.65 32.91
N THR A 430 -2.34 27.51 32.28
CA THR A 430 -1.76 26.35 32.97
C THR A 430 -0.47 25.92 32.26
N ASN A 431 0.62 25.70 33.00
CA ASN A 431 1.91 25.23 32.48
C ASN A 431 2.50 26.09 31.35
N ASN A 432 2.38 27.42 31.43
CA ASN A 432 2.83 28.36 30.40
C ASN A 432 2.27 28.05 29.00
N LEU A 433 1.08 27.44 28.91
CA LEU A 433 0.39 27.17 27.65
C LEU A 433 -1.02 27.76 27.64
N PRO A 434 -1.50 28.24 26.47
CA PRO A 434 -0.80 28.27 25.18
C PRO A 434 0.29 29.34 25.10
N ALA A 435 1.31 29.12 24.26
CA ALA A 435 2.40 30.08 24.04
C ALA A 435 2.00 31.24 23.10
N THR A 436 0.87 31.13 22.41
CA THR A 436 0.34 32.18 21.53
C THR A 436 -1.17 32.29 21.68
N TYR A 437 -1.66 33.51 21.85
CA TYR A 437 -3.08 33.86 21.84
C TYR A 437 -3.40 34.62 20.55
N MET A 438 -4.49 34.25 19.89
CA MET A 438 -4.90 34.84 18.60
C MET A 438 -6.33 35.36 18.68
N ALA A 439 -6.57 36.56 18.17
CA ALA A 439 -7.90 37.12 17.93
C ALA A 439 -7.88 38.00 16.67
N THR A 440 -9.03 38.41 16.15
CA THR A 440 -9.10 39.30 14.97
C THR A 440 -9.30 40.77 15.34
N GLU A 441 -9.81 41.07 16.54
CA GLU A 441 -10.07 42.44 16.99
C GLU A 441 -9.40 42.75 18.33
N SER A 442 -9.66 41.95 19.37
CA SER A 442 -9.18 42.25 20.72
C SER A 442 -8.84 40.99 21.54
N ILE A 443 -7.77 41.07 22.33
CA ILE A 443 -7.42 40.07 23.34
C ILE A 443 -7.44 40.77 24.69
N SER A 444 -8.28 40.32 25.63
CA SER A 444 -8.30 40.80 27.02
C SER A 444 -7.88 39.71 27.99
N PHE A 445 -7.10 40.09 29.01
CA PHE A 445 -6.71 39.22 30.12
C PHE A 445 -7.44 39.73 31.36
N GLU A 446 -8.35 38.91 31.90
CA GLU A 446 -9.27 39.32 32.97
C GLU A 446 -9.17 38.37 34.17
N GLY A 447 -9.48 38.87 35.37
CA GLY A 447 -9.40 38.06 36.59
C GLY A 447 -7.97 37.66 36.98
N GLU A 448 -7.84 36.64 37.82
CA GLU A 448 -6.59 36.10 38.39
C GLU A 448 -5.64 35.45 37.35
N PHE A 449 -5.36 36.16 36.24
CA PHE A 449 -4.32 35.78 35.29
C PHE A 449 -2.94 35.93 35.96
N VAL A 450 -2.43 34.82 36.49
CA VAL A 450 -1.09 34.75 37.11
C VAL A 450 -0.13 34.07 36.13
N SER A 451 0.81 34.84 35.59
CA SER A 451 1.91 34.31 34.79
C SER A 451 2.93 33.60 35.67
N GLY A 452 3.45 32.45 35.24
CA GLY A 452 4.52 31.74 35.95
C GLY A 452 5.86 32.50 35.91
N THR A 453 6.85 32.06 36.70
CA THR A 453 8.22 32.59 36.60
C THR A 453 8.83 32.22 35.24
N ALA A 454 9.38 33.21 34.50
CA ALA A 454 9.87 33.08 33.11
C ALA A 454 8.79 32.71 32.07
N ASP A 455 7.56 33.16 32.28
CA ASP A 455 6.44 32.91 31.40
C ASP A 455 6.37 33.92 30.24
N GLU A 456 6.77 33.49 29.03
CA GLU A 456 6.66 34.27 27.79
C GLU A 456 5.47 33.77 26.95
N PHE A 457 4.70 34.71 26.40
CA PHE A 457 3.64 34.40 25.43
C PHE A 457 3.51 35.51 24.40
N THR A 458 3.01 35.15 23.22
CA THR A 458 2.76 36.07 22.12
C THR A 458 1.27 36.31 21.97
N THR A 459 0.86 37.55 21.81
CA THR A 459 -0.47 37.91 21.33
C THR A 459 -0.40 38.30 19.86
N LEU A 460 -1.25 37.73 19.03
CA LEU A 460 -1.29 38.04 17.61
C LEU A 460 -2.71 38.43 17.19
N LEU A 461 -2.86 39.66 16.69
CA LEU A 461 -4.05 40.05 15.95
C LEU A 461 -3.90 39.58 14.50
N VAL A 462 -4.82 38.71 14.08
CA VAL A 462 -4.78 38.08 12.75
C VAL A 462 -5.53 38.97 11.76
N ASP A 463 -4.82 39.54 10.80
CA ASP A 463 -5.38 40.32 9.69
C ASP A 463 -5.93 39.41 8.57
N GLN A 464 -7.02 39.85 7.94
CA GLN A 464 -7.76 39.20 6.85
C GLN A 464 -6.92 38.99 5.58
N SER A 465 -5.82 39.72 5.41
CA SER A 465 -4.99 39.66 4.19
C SER A 465 -4.20 38.34 4.00
N ASN A 466 -4.12 37.47 5.02
CA ASN A 466 -3.37 36.21 5.00
C ASN A 466 -4.13 34.99 5.58
N ALA A 467 -5.46 35.06 5.64
CA ALA A 467 -6.32 34.01 6.19
C ALA A 467 -7.52 33.76 5.28
N ASP A 468 -8.00 32.51 5.24
CA ASP A 468 -9.12 32.12 4.38
C ASP A 468 -10.46 32.49 5.03
N ALA A 469 -11.42 32.95 4.21
CA ALA A 469 -12.75 33.29 4.68
C ALA A 469 -13.61 32.01 4.67
N GLY A 470 -14.07 31.57 5.86
CA GLY A 470 -14.97 30.41 5.95
C GLY A 470 -16.23 30.59 5.10
N SER A 471 -16.70 29.53 4.44
CA SER A 471 -17.94 29.56 3.63
C SER A 471 -19.20 29.35 4.49
N ASP A 472 -20.32 29.93 4.05
CA ASP A 472 -21.62 29.90 4.74
C ASP A 472 -22.21 28.49 4.97
N ASN A 473 -21.63 27.47 4.31
CA ASN A 473 -22.15 26.10 4.31
C ASN A 473 -21.34 25.12 5.16
N GLY A 474 -20.30 25.57 5.89
CA GLY A 474 -19.45 24.67 6.69
C GLY A 474 -18.67 23.65 5.86
N VAL A 475 -18.63 23.82 4.54
CA VAL A 475 -17.79 23.05 3.63
C VAL A 475 -16.43 23.72 3.59
N SER A 476 -15.40 23.00 4.03
CA SER A 476 -14.02 23.33 3.69
C SER A 476 -13.85 23.06 2.20
N TYR A 477 -13.83 24.12 1.40
CA TYR A 477 -13.01 24.06 0.20
C TYR A 477 -11.59 24.26 0.73
N GLY A 478 -10.82 23.17 0.73
CA GLY A 478 -9.45 23.19 1.17
C GLY A 478 -8.68 24.33 0.54
N ILE A 479 -7.56 24.69 1.16
CA ILE A 479 -6.51 25.43 0.47
C ILE A 479 -6.41 24.88 -0.95
N ALA A 480 -6.49 25.75 -1.94
CA ALA A 480 -6.28 25.46 -3.35
C ALA A 480 -4.82 25.08 -3.63
N GLY A 481 -4.27 24.16 -2.85
CA GLY A 481 -3.05 23.42 -3.09
C GLY A 481 -3.46 21.97 -3.16
N LYS A 482 -3.24 21.31 -4.31
CA LYS A 482 -3.34 19.86 -4.41
C LYS A 482 -2.48 19.27 -3.28
N GLY A 483 -3.13 18.69 -2.27
CA GLY A 483 -2.44 18.15 -1.12
C GLY A 483 -1.51 16.99 -1.49
N TYR A 484 -0.76 16.46 -0.52
CA TYR A 484 0.13 15.33 -0.78
C TYR A 484 -0.65 14.11 -1.27
N ARG A 485 -0.46 13.69 -2.52
CA ARG A 485 -1.39 12.76 -3.19
C ARG A 485 -1.38 11.31 -2.69
N TYR A 486 -0.46 10.91 -1.83
CA TYR A 486 -0.36 9.53 -1.34
C TYR A 486 -0.80 9.40 0.13
N GLY A 487 -1.36 8.26 0.51
CA GLY A 487 -1.92 8.05 1.85
C GLY A 487 -1.85 6.60 2.33
N PHE A 488 -3.02 5.97 2.49
CA PHE A 488 -3.16 4.60 2.95
C PHE A 488 -2.39 3.60 2.07
N ASN A 489 -1.65 2.68 2.68
CA ASN A 489 -0.72 1.72 2.05
C ASN A 489 0.28 2.32 1.05
N GLY A 490 0.53 3.64 1.11
CA GLY A 490 1.37 4.37 0.16
C GLY A 490 0.72 4.55 -1.22
N GLN A 491 -0.57 4.24 -1.35
CA GLN A 491 -1.35 4.32 -2.58
C GLN A 491 -1.74 5.76 -2.90
N GLU A 492 -1.95 6.04 -4.19
CA GLU A 492 -2.40 7.35 -4.66
C GLU A 492 -3.88 7.54 -4.30
N ARG A 493 -4.23 8.74 -3.85
CA ARG A 493 -5.59 9.18 -3.64
C ARG A 493 -6.22 9.60 -4.97
N SER A 494 -7.37 9.05 -5.29
CA SER A 494 -8.19 9.40 -6.46
C SER A 494 -9.25 10.44 -6.07
N ASP A 495 -8.81 11.57 -5.49
CA ASP A 495 -9.70 12.56 -4.86
C ASP A 495 -10.68 13.22 -5.85
N ASP A 496 -10.34 13.25 -7.13
CA ASP A 496 -11.23 13.76 -8.20
C ASP A 496 -12.55 12.97 -8.30
N ILE A 497 -12.57 11.72 -7.82
CA ILE A 497 -13.75 10.84 -7.91
C ILE A 497 -14.74 11.17 -6.79
N LYS A 498 -14.36 10.95 -5.52
CA LYS A 498 -15.27 11.00 -4.35
C LYS A 498 -14.83 11.98 -3.26
N GLY A 499 -13.88 12.88 -3.56
CA GLY A 499 -13.29 13.78 -2.58
C GLY A 499 -12.14 13.16 -1.80
N GLU A 500 -11.58 13.96 -0.88
CA GLU A 500 -10.32 13.67 -0.21
C GLU A 500 -10.33 12.35 0.57
N GLY A 501 -9.40 11.44 0.22
CA GLY A 501 -9.18 10.19 0.96
C GLY A 501 -10.33 9.18 0.84
N ASN A 502 -11.31 9.43 -0.04
CA ASN A 502 -12.49 8.58 -0.21
C ASN A 502 -12.33 7.55 -1.34
N SER A 503 -11.22 7.58 -2.06
CA SER A 503 -10.88 6.59 -3.08
C SER A 503 -9.37 6.47 -3.20
N TYR A 504 -8.89 5.23 -3.16
CA TYR A 504 -7.48 4.89 -3.39
C TYR A 504 -7.35 4.02 -4.63
N THR A 505 -6.19 4.13 -5.26
CA THR A 505 -5.89 3.39 -6.47
C THR A 505 -4.52 2.74 -6.40
N ALA A 506 -4.47 1.52 -6.92
CA ALA A 506 -3.25 0.74 -7.06
C ALA A 506 -3.22 0.11 -8.44
N GLN A 507 -2.19 -0.69 -8.73
CA GLN A 507 -2.05 -1.28 -10.05
C GLN A 507 -3.28 -2.11 -10.41
N PHE A 508 -3.80 -2.93 -9.51
CA PHE A 508 -4.83 -3.93 -9.76
C PHE A 508 -6.20 -3.62 -9.17
N TRP A 509 -6.40 -2.43 -8.61
CA TRP A 509 -7.70 -2.05 -8.08
C TRP A 509 -8.04 -0.57 -8.08
N GLU A 510 -9.32 -0.30 -7.88
CA GLU A 510 -9.81 0.91 -7.23
C GLU A 510 -10.47 0.50 -5.89
N TYR A 511 -10.26 1.28 -4.85
CA TYR A 511 -10.63 0.95 -3.47
C TYR A 511 -11.40 2.09 -2.80
N ASP A 512 -12.54 1.78 -2.16
CA ASP A 512 -13.29 2.73 -1.33
C ASP A 512 -13.09 2.38 0.17
N PRO A 513 -12.25 3.12 0.90
CA PRO A 513 -11.91 2.85 2.29
C PRO A 513 -13.11 3.03 3.23
N ARG A 514 -14.11 3.84 2.84
CA ARG A 514 -15.29 4.07 3.67
C ARG A 514 -16.20 2.85 3.69
N THR A 515 -16.21 2.08 2.61
CA THR A 515 -16.92 0.79 2.56
C THR A 515 -16.03 -0.40 2.92
N GLY A 516 -14.70 -0.23 2.88
CA GLY A 516 -13.72 -1.28 3.12
C GLY A 516 -13.57 -2.25 1.94
N ARG A 517 -13.92 -1.83 0.70
CA ARG A 517 -14.05 -2.74 -0.45
C ARG A 517 -13.47 -2.20 -1.75
N ARG A 518 -13.01 -3.13 -2.59
CA ARG A 518 -12.54 -2.90 -3.97
C ARG A 518 -13.70 -2.82 -4.98
N TRP A 519 -13.47 -2.13 -6.10
CA TRP A 519 -14.47 -1.90 -7.15
C TRP A 519 -14.53 -3.02 -8.20
N ASN A 520 -13.41 -3.66 -8.45
CA ASN A 520 -13.29 -4.83 -9.32
C ASN A 520 -13.12 -6.09 -8.48
N LEU A 521 -13.42 -7.25 -9.07
CA LEU A 521 -13.02 -8.52 -8.47
C LEU A 521 -11.50 -8.54 -8.26
N ASP A 522 -11.08 -9.20 -7.19
CA ASP A 522 -9.69 -9.55 -6.99
C ASP A 522 -9.18 -10.32 -8.20
N PRO A 523 -8.12 -9.85 -8.91
CA PRO A 523 -7.55 -10.61 -10.00
C PRO A 523 -6.91 -11.93 -9.53
N LYS A 524 -6.72 -12.11 -8.22
CA LYS A 524 -6.21 -13.32 -7.58
C LYS A 524 -7.16 -13.73 -6.44
N PRO A 525 -8.41 -14.12 -6.76
CA PRO A 525 -9.44 -14.38 -5.77
C PRO A 525 -9.06 -15.56 -4.88
N ASN A 526 -9.43 -15.49 -3.60
CA ASN A 526 -9.28 -16.62 -2.68
C ASN A 526 -10.68 -17.20 -2.38
N PRO A 527 -10.95 -18.49 -2.65
CA PRO A 527 -12.26 -19.12 -2.43
C PRO A 527 -12.77 -19.04 -0.99
N SER A 528 -11.88 -18.91 -0.01
CA SER A 528 -12.23 -18.78 1.41
C SER A 528 -12.75 -17.40 1.80
N ILE A 529 -12.70 -16.42 0.89
CA ILE A 529 -13.19 -15.07 1.14
C ILE A 529 -13.81 -14.45 -0.12
N SER A 530 -14.68 -13.48 0.07
CA SER A 530 -15.25 -12.68 -0.99
C SER A 530 -14.16 -12.07 -1.86
N SER A 531 -14.24 -12.24 -3.18
CA SER A 531 -13.35 -11.60 -4.15
C SER A 531 -13.43 -10.07 -4.16
N TYR A 532 -14.30 -9.46 -3.33
CA TYR A 532 -14.36 -8.03 -3.11
C TYR A 532 -13.88 -7.61 -1.71
N ALA A 533 -13.49 -8.56 -0.86
CA ALA A 533 -12.87 -8.29 0.41
C ALA A 533 -11.46 -7.72 0.20
N SER A 534 -10.97 -6.98 1.18
CA SER A 534 -9.64 -6.38 1.15
C SER A 534 -8.88 -6.83 2.40
N PHE A 535 -7.57 -7.06 2.26
CA PHE A 535 -6.66 -7.38 3.37
C PHE A 535 -7.06 -8.61 4.20
N PHE A 536 -7.79 -9.58 3.63
CA PHE A 536 -8.42 -10.69 4.36
C PHE A 536 -9.30 -10.24 5.56
N ASN A 537 -9.82 -9.00 5.50
CA ASN A 537 -10.47 -8.31 6.63
C ASN A 537 -9.57 -8.12 7.87
N SER A 538 -8.25 -8.13 7.70
CA SER A 538 -7.24 -7.92 8.75
C SER A 538 -6.34 -6.72 8.43
N PRO A 539 -6.89 -5.51 8.19
CA PRO A 539 -6.17 -4.37 7.62
C PRO A 539 -5.19 -3.69 8.60
N VAL A 540 -5.08 -4.19 9.83
CA VAL A 540 -4.06 -3.76 10.81
C VAL A 540 -2.77 -4.57 10.65
N LEU A 541 -2.87 -5.80 10.12
CA LEU A 541 -1.74 -6.71 9.94
C LEU A 541 -1.28 -6.77 8.49
N LEU A 542 -2.23 -6.71 7.56
CA LEU A 542 -2.00 -6.90 6.13
C LEU A 542 -2.17 -5.58 5.39
N ARG A 543 -1.26 -5.34 4.45
CA ARG A 543 -1.36 -4.31 3.41
C ARG A 543 -1.55 -5.01 2.07
N ASP A 544 -1.88 -4.21 1.06
CA ASP A 544 -1.95 -4.66 -0.33
C ASP A 544 -1.52 -3.49 -1.24
N PRO A 545 -0.20 -3.26 -1.44
CA PRO A 545 0.32 -2.07 -2.12
C PRO A 545 -0.11 -1.97 -3.59
N LEU A 546 -0.36 -3.10 -4.24
CA LEU A 546 -0.64 -3.20 -5.66
C LEU A 546 -2.08 -3.64 -5.96
N GLY A 547 -2.77 -4.28 -5.01
CA GLY A 547 -4.11 -4.84 -5.15
C GLY A 547 -4.13 -6.35 -5.45
N ASP A 548 -3.10 -7.14 -5.04
CA ASP A 548 -2.83 -8.55 -5.41
C ASP A 548 -2.10 -9.42 -4.31
N THR A 549 -2.13 -10.78 -4.38
CA THR A 549 -1.68 -11.77 -3.34
C THR A 549 -0.47 -12.70 -3.77
N SER A 550 0.35 -13.32 -2.86
CA SER A 550 1.53 -14.23 -3.13
C SER A 550 1.65 -15.56 -2.29
N PHE A 551 2.50 -16.54 -2.68
CA PHE A 551 2.63 -17.90 -2.07
C PHE A 551 4.02 -18.24 -1.47
N ARG A 552 4.10 -18.93 -0.31
CA ARG A 552 5.38 -19.31 0.35
C ARG A 552 5.46 -20.80 0.72
N TYR A 553 6.62 -21.44 0.49
CA TYR A 553 6.88 -22.88 0.64
C TYR A 553 8.12 -23.20 1.48
N LYS A 554 8.12 -24.33 2.18
CA LYS A 554 9.23 -24.88 2.97
C LYS A 554 10.29 -25.57 2.09
N PRO A 555 11.49 -25.90 2.62
CA PRO A 555 12.52 -26.62 1.84
C PRO A 555 12.13 -28.03 1.39
N ASP A 556 11.20 -28.66 2.08
CA ASP A 556 10.62 -29.95 1.68
C ASP A 556 9.55 -29.83 0.57
N GLY A 557 9.28 -28.60 0.11
CA GLY A 557 8.31 -28.31 -0.93
C GLY A 557 6.89 -28.08 -0.44
N THR A 558 6.59 -28.24 0.85
CA THR A 558 5.23 -28.05 1.38
C THR A 558 4.84 -26.57 1.49
N LEU A 559 3.56 -26.26 1.26
CA LEU A 559 3.03 -24.89 1.42
C LEU A 559 3.16 -24.44 2.89
N LEU A 560 3.87 -23.34 3.11
CA LEU A 560 4.04 -22.71 4.42
C LEU A 560 2.89 -21.74 4.72
N ARG A 561 2.62 -20.80 3.81
CA ARG A 561 1.54 -19.80 3.91
C ARG A 561 1.32 -19.04 2.60
N ILE A 562 0.13 -18.47 2.45
CA ILE A 562 -0.17 -17.44 1.43
C ILE A 562 -0.04 -16.08 2.13
N ALA A 563 0.72 -15.16 1.56
CA ALA A 563 1.02 -13.85 2.14
C ALA A 563 1.22 -12.83 1.03
N ASP A 564 0.99 -11.55 1.28
CA ASP A 564 1.41 -10.50 0.34
C ASP A 564 2.95 -10.36 0.38
N ASP A 565 3.59 -10.23 -0.78
CA ASP A 565 5.03 -9.98 -0.94
C ASP A 565 5.35 -8.66 -1.68
N GLY A 566 4.34 -7.87 -2.02
CA GLY A 566 4.47 -6.57 -2.70
C GLY A 566 4.95 -6.66 -4.15
N ARG A 567 4.84 -7.82 -4.81
CA ARG A 567 5.27 -8.02 -6.20
C ARG A 567 4.10 -8.04 -7.16
N LYS A 568 4.34 -7.54 -8.38
CA LYS A 568 3.35 -7.31 -9.45
C LYS A 568 2.74 -8.58 -10.08
N GLU A 569 3.21 -9.76 -9.73
CA GLU A 569 2.89 -11.02 -10.41
C GLU A 569 2.72 -12.16 -9.40
N ASN A 570 1.96 -13.22 -9.73
CA ASN A 570 1.90 -14.40 -8.87
C ASN A 570 3.31 -15.00 -8.79
N THR A 571 3.96 -14.84 -7.63
CA THR A 571 5.25 -15.46 -7.35
C THR A 571 5.14 -16.41 -6.19
N GLY A 572 5.83 -17.53 -6.32
CA GLY A 572 6.12 -18.41 -5.22
C GLY A 572 7.52 -18.14 -4.68
N LEU A 573 7.70 -18.40 -3.40
CA LEU A 573 8.99 -18.40 -2.74
C LEU A 573 9.19 -19.74 -2.06
N ILE A 574 10.23 -20.47 -2.41
CA ILE A 574 10.66 -21.68 -1.69
C ILE A 574 11.93 -21.38 -0.88
N TYR A 575 11.92 -21.69 0.41
CA TYR A 575 13.14 -21.60 1.24
C TYR A 575 14.04 -22.80 0.98
N LEU A 576 15.36 -22.60 0.84
CA LEU A 576 16.29 -23.70 0.56
C LEU A 576 16.94 -24.29 1.82
N LYS A 577 16.67 -23.73 3.00
CA LYS A 577 17.23 -24.20 4.26
C LYS A 577 16.25 -24.01 5.41
N GLU A 578 16.12 -25.05 6.25
CA GLU A 578 15.41 -25.04 7.53
C GLU A 578 16.41 -25.35 8.65
N TYR A 579 16.28 -24.67 9.79
CA TYR A 579 17.02 -25.04 11.00
C TYR A 579 16.26 -24.65 12.27
N THR A 580 16.51 -25.40 13.34
CA THR A 580 15.91 -25.15 14.65
C THR A 580 16.94 -24.52 15.58
N LYS A 581 16.57 -23.40 16.21
CA LYS A 581 17.38 -22.74 17.24
C LYS A 581 16.47 -22.40 18.42
N ASN A 582 16.82 -22.89 19.61
CA ASN A 582 16.07 -22.68 20.85
C ASN A 582 14.59 -23.11 20.75
N GLY A 583 14.30 -24.24 20.08
CA GLY A 583 12.94 -24.75 19.90
C GLY A 583 12.07 -23.98 18.90
N LYS A 584 12.61 -22.95 18.22
CA LYS A 584 11.95 -22.25 17.11
C LYS A 584 12.58 -22.64 15.77
N THR A 585 11.76 -22.86 14.76
CA THR A 585 12.17 -23.18 13.38
C THR A 585 12.36 -21.91 12.56
N TYR A 586 13.46 -21.83 11.81
CA TYR A 586 13.83 -20.71 10.95
C TYR A 586 14.04 -21.19 9.51
N TYR A 587 13.76 -20.31 8.54
CA TYR A 587 13.87 -20.58 7.11
C TYR A 587 14.80 -19.56 6.43
N GLU A 588 15.76 -20.04 5.64
CA GLU A 588 16.81 -19.25 4.99
C GLU A 588 16.94 -19.55 3.49
N LYS A 589 17.65 -18.67 2.76
CA LYS A 589 17.98 -18.79 1.33
C LYS A 589 16.73 -18.94 0.43
N PRO A 590 15.90 -17.89 0.31
CA PRO A 590 14.72 -17.96 -0.55
C PRO A 590 15.09 -18.02 -2.04
N LEU A 591 14.43 -18.91 -2.78
CA LEU A 591 14.38 -18.91 -4.24
C LEU A 591 12.99 -18.45 -4.66
N ASN A 592 12.94 -17.34 -5.39
CA ASN A 592 11.69 -16.81 -5.95
C ASN A 592 11.45 -17.44 -7.32
N PHE A 593 10.20 -17.74 -7.62
CA PHE A 593 9.76 -18.27 -8.92
C PHE A 593 8.42 -17.67 -9.33
N LYS A 594 8.16 -17.63 -10.63
CA LYS A 594 6.85 -17.30 -11.20
C LYS A 594 6.10 -18.59 -11.54
N PHE A 595 4.79 -18.54 -11.70
CA PHE A 595 4.04 -19.67 -12.25
C PHE A 595 4.03 -19.60 -13.78
N ALA A 596 4.18 -20.74 -14.44
CA ALA A 596 4.03 -20.86 -15.88
C ALA A 596 2.57 -20.61 -16.27
N ASP A 597 1.63 -21.12 -15.46
CA ASP A 597 0.23 -20.70 -15.48
C ASP A 597 -0.07 -19.80 -14.27
N PRO A 598 -0.12 -18.47 -14.45
CA PRO A 598 -0.36 -17.53 -13.36
C PRO A 598 -1.80 -17.53 -12.83
N ILE A 599 -2.72 -18.32 -13.41
CA ILE A 599 -4.13 -18.40 -13.01
C ILE A 599 -4.40 -19.76 -12.36
N HIS A 600 -4.25 -20.86 -13.10
CA HIS A 600 -4.71 -22.18 -12.64
C HIS A 600 -3.74 -22.87 -11.67
N ASP A 601 -2.42 -22.60 -11.74
CA ASP A 601 -1.48 -23.17 -10.77
C ASP A 601 -1.77 -22.64 -9.34
N PRO A 602 -1.89 -21.30 -9.12
CA PRO A 602 -2.42 -20.73 -7.87
C PRO A 602 -3.74 -21.34 -7.39
N GLU A 603 -4.71 -21.51 -8.29
CA GLU A 603 -6.03 -22.09 -7.94
C GLU A 603 -5.91 -23.54 -7.47
N SER A 604 -5.08 -24.35 -8.14
CA SER A 604 -4.86 -25.76 -7.81
C SER A 604 -4.10 -25.92 -6.48
N ILE A 605 -3.20 -24.99 -6.15
CA ILE A 605 -2.55 -24.93 -4.82
C ILE A 605 -3.59 -24.65 -3.73
N ILE A 606 -4.48 -23.69 -3.99
CA ILE A 606 -5.54 -23.30 -3.05
C ILE A 606 -6.57 -24.43 -2.89
N GLY A 607 -6.93 -25.09 -3.98
CA GLY A 607 -7.82 -26.26 -4.03
C GLY A 607 -7.23 -27.51 -3.37
N LYS A 608 -5.93 -27.49 -3.05
CA LYS A 608 -5.13 -28.61 -2.50
C LYS A 608 -4.94 -29.77 -3.48
N ASP A 609 -5.18 -29.53 -4.76
CA ASP A 609 -4.83 -30.47 -5.83
C ASP A 609 -3.32 -30.48 -6.01
N ILE A 610 -2.69 -29.30 -6.00
CA ILE A 610 -1.24 -29.12 -5.89
C ILE A 610 -0.87 -28.92 -4.42
N LYS A 611 0.06 -29.72 -3.93
CA LYS A 611 0.47 -29.74 -2.51
C LYS A 611 1.94 -29.42 -2.31
N TYR A 612 2.75 -29.65 -3.34
CA TYR A 612 4.20 -29.59 -3.24
C TYR A 612 4.80 -28.78 -4.39
N VAL A 613 5.96 -28.18 -4.14
CA VAL A 613 6.86 -27.65 -5.18
C VAL A 613 8.17 -28.45 -5.16
N LEU A 614 8.72 -28.75 -6.32
CA LEU A 614 9.96 -29.49 -6.50
C LEU A 614 10.92 -28.72 -7.41
N ILE A 615 12.13 -28.42 -6.92
CA ILE A 615 13.18 -27.85 -7.77
C ILE A 615 13.79 -28.95 -8.61
N VAL A 616 13.59 -28.89 -9.93
CA VAL A 616 14.15 -29.86 -10.86
C VAL A 616 15.55 -29.44 -11.25
N ASN A 617 16.54 -30.29 -10.99
CA ASN A 617 17.92 -29.96 -11.29
C ASN A 617 18.24 -30.18 -12.79
N ASN A 618 19.28 -29.50 -13.29
CA ASN A 618 19.68 -29.59 -14.71
C ASN A 618 20.13 -30.99 -15.15
N MET A 619 20.60 -31.82 -14.22
CA MET A 619 21.02 -33.19 -14.52
C MET A 619 19.81 -34.08 -14.77
N ASP A 620 18.72 -33.90 -14.02
CA ASP A 620 17.47 -34.64 -14.21
C ASP A 620 16.87 -34.33 -15.58
N ILE A 621 16.78 -33.03 -15.94
CA ILE A 621 16.30 -32.61 -17.26
C ILE A 621 17.21 -33.18 -18.36
N PHE A 622 18.54 -33.11 -18.21
CA PHE A 622 19.47 -33.70 -19.18
C PHE A 622 19.26 -35.22 -19.33
N ASN A 623 19.07 -35.95 -18.24
CA ASN A 623 18.84 -37.38 -18.26
C ASN A 623 17.52 -37.74 -18.94
N ILE A 624 16.44 -37.01 -18.64
CA ILE A 624 15.13 -37.17 -19.31
C ILE A 624 15.30 -37.03 -20.84
N LEU A 625 15.93 -35.95 -21.28
CA LEU A 625 16.15 -35.70 -22.71
C LEU A 625 17.14 -36.68 -23.36
N LYS A 626 18.10 -37.20 -22.59
CA LYS A 626 19.02 -38.23 -23.09
C LYS A 626 18.28 -39.56 -23.32
N VAL A 627 17.43 -39.96 -22.38
CA VAL A 627 16.60 -41.16 -22.47
C VAL A 627 15.62 -41.02 -23.64
N SER A 628 15.10 -39.82 -23.87
CA SER A 628 14.19 -39.56 -25.00
C SER A 628 14.86 -39.54 -26.38
N GLY A 629 16.15 -39.87 -26.49
CA GLY A 629 16.85 -40.01 -27.76
C GLY A 629 17.16 -38.72 -28.53
N VAL A 630 16.86 -37.52 -27.99
CA VAL A 630 17.07 -36.25 -28.72
C VAL A 630 18.55 -35.87 -28.89
N TYR A 631 19.44 -36.49 -28.10
CA TYR A 631 20.90 -36.36 -28.23
C TYR A 631 21.51 -37.31 -29.28
N ASN A 632 20.73 -38.24 -29.84
CA ASN A 632 21.22 -39.17 -30.85
C ASN A 632 21.41 -38.46 -32.21
N LYS A 633 22.62 -38.52 -32.78
CA LYS A 633 22.94 -37.88 -34.06
C LYS A 633 22.11 -38.38 -35.25
N LYS A 634 21.66 -39.64 -35.23
CA LYS A 634 20.77 -40.19 -36.26
C LYS A 634 19.39 -39.54 -36.19
N ASN A 635 18.86 -39.39 -34.97
CA ASN A 635 17.56 -38.77 -34.72
C ASN A 635 17.58 -37.28 -35.11
N GLN A 636 18.68 -36.56 -34.82
CA GLN A 636 18.87 -35.17 -35.25
C GLN A 636 18.90 -35.00 -36.78
N LYS A 637 19.50 -35.94 -37.52
CA LYS A 637 19.49 -35.92 -38.99
C LYS A 637 18.10 -36.18 -39.58
N HIS A 638 17.24 -36.89 -38.85
CA HIS A 638 15.87 -37.21 -39.24
C HIS A 638 14.85 -36.55 -38.30
N ASN A 639 15.15 -35.33 -37.84
CA ASN A 639 14.44 -34.67 -36.75
C ASN A 639 12.92 -34.57 -36.92
N ILE A 640 12.43 -34.20 -38.11
CA ILE A 640 10.99 -34.09 -38.39
C ILE A 640 10.27 -35.45 -38.35
N SER A 641 10.90 -36.50 -38.90
CA SER A 641 10.34 -37.85 -38.86
C SER A 641 10.39 -38.42 -37.45
N TYR A 642 11.50 -38.17 -36.73
CA TYR A 642 11.68 -38.62 -35.36
C TYR A 642 10.64 -38.00 -34.43
N ILE A 643 10.51 -36.67 -34.43
CA ILE A 643 9.59 -35.98 -33.52
C ILE A 643 8.15 -36.40 -33.77
N LYS A 644 7.72 -36.54 -35.04
CA LYS A 644 6.36 -36.98 -35.39
C LYS A 644 6.05 -38.38 -34.84
N ASN A 645 7.00 -39.30 -34.93
CA ASN A 645 6.79 -40.71 -34.58
C ASN A 645 6.91 -41.00 -33.07
N HIS A 646 7.43 -40.07 -32.26
CA HIS A 646 7.69 -40.30 -30.82
C HIS A 646 7.04 -39.24 -29.93
N SER A 647 6.22 -38.34 -30.50
CA SER A 647 5.48 -37.30 -29.78
C SER A 647 4.04 -37.69 -29.42
N GLY A 648 3.64 -38.95 -29.60
CA GLY A 648 2.28 -39.42 -29.30
C GLY A 648 1.22 -39.17 -30.37
N SER A 649 1.60 -39.02 -31.66
CA SER A 649 0.62 -38.80 -32.76
C SER A 649 0.09 -40.08 -33.44
N ASP A 650 0.38 -41.27 -32.89
CA ASP A 650 -0.12 -42.54 -33.42
C ASP A 650 -1.51 -42.87 -32.82
N PRO A 651 -2.61 -42.83 -33.61
CA PRO A 651 -3.96 -43.13 -33.12
C PRO A 651 -4.10 -44.56 -32.57
N ASP A 652 -3.19 -45.47 -32.95
CA ASP A 652 -3.20 -46.88 -32.57
C ASP A 652 -2.34 -47.16 -31.31
N LYS A 653 -1.59 -46.18 -30.79
CA LYS A 653 -0.78 -46.30 -29.58
C LYS A 653 -1.23 -45.31 -28.50
N LYS A 654 -1.90 -45.83 -27.47
CA LYS A 654 -2.32 -45.05 -26.30
C LYS A 654 -1.11 -44.66 -25.42
N GLY A 655 -0.47 -43.53 -25.72
CA GLY A 655 0.40 -42.76 -24.81
C GLY A 655 1.71 -43.43 -24.34
N GLY A 656 2.72 -42.62 -24.02
CA GLY A 656 3.96 -43.12 -23.41
C GLY A 656 5.16 -43.38 -24.33
N ASP A 657 5.20 -42.77 -25.52
CA ASP A 657 6.41 -42.73 -26.35
C ASP A 657 7.48 -41.81 -25.72
N GLU A 658 8.72 -41.91 -26.19
CA GLU A 658 9.90 -41.31 -25.57
C GLU A 658 9.86 -39.77 -25.42
N MET A 659 9.06 -39.05 -26.22
CA MET A 659 8.90 -37.59 -26.13
C MET A 659 7.54 -37.13 -25.58
N ASP A 660 6.66 -38.04 -25.14
CA ASP A 660 5.48 -37.69 -24.33
C ASP A 660 5.90 -37.50 -22.87
N TYR A 661 6.54 -36.36 -22.61
CA TYR A 661 7.18 -36.09 -21.32
C TYR A 661 6.19 -35.97 -20.16
N SER A 662 4.92 -35.69 -20.41
CA SER A 662 3.88 -35.65 -19.37
C SER A 662 3.63 -37.02 -18.72
N VAL A 663 3.99 -38.09 -19.44
CA VAL A 663 3.84 -39.49 -19.02
C VAL A 663 5.19 -40.17 -18.78
N SER A 664 6.17 -39.93 -19.66
CA SER A 664 7.44 -40.65 -19.67
C SER A 664 8.53 -40.05 -18.78
N ALA A 665 8.44 -38.75 -18.45
CA ALA A 665 9.48 -38.09 -17.66
C ALA A 665 9.46 -38.56 -16.20
N GLN A 666 10.65 -38.82 -15.66
CA GLN A 666 10.83 -39.18 -14.26
C GLN A 666 11.79 -38.22 -13.58
N VAL A 667 11.42 -37.79 -12.37
CA VAL A 667 12.21 -36.90 -11.52
C VAL A 667 12.30 -37.47 -10.10
N HIS A 668 13.27 -36.98 -9.34
CA HIS A 668 13.47 -37.39 -7.95
C HIS A 668 12.45 -36.69 -7.04
N HIS A 669 11.43 -37.41 -6.58
CA HIS A 669 10.48 -36.95 -5.58
C HIS A 669 10.96 -37.32 -4.17
N VAL A 670 10.59 -36.53 -3.17
CA VAL A 670 10.82 -36.86 -1.75
C VAL A 670 9.53 -37.44 -1.17
N VAL A 671 9.55 -38.72 -0.81
CA VAL A 671 8.44 -39.45 -0.19
C VAL A 671 8.93 -39.98 1.16
N ASP A 672 8.25 -39.64 2.26
CA ASP A 672 8.61 -40.04 3.63
C ASP A 672 10.09 -39.78 4.00
N GLY A 673 10.67 -38.69 3.48
CA GLY A 673 12.05 -38.30 3.72
C GLY A 673 13.10 -39.06 2.89
N LYS A 674 12.69 -39.88 1.91
CA LYS A 674 13.57 -40.57 0.97
C LYS A 674 13.40 -40.05 -0.46
N SER A 675 14.51 -39.93 -1.19
CA SER A 675 14.51 -39.54 -2.61
C SER A 675 14.29 -40.75 -3.50
N GLU A 676 13.22 -40.72 -4.30
CA GLU A 676 12.85 -41.81 -5.21
C GLU A 676 12.57 -41.27 -6.61
N LEU A 677 13.11 -41.93 -7.64
CA LEU A 677 12.85 -41.60 -9.03
C LEU A 677 11.45 -42.10 -9.41
N SER A 678 10.55 -41.21 -9.80
CA SER A 678 9.19 -41.56 -10.23
C SER A 678 8.63 -40.61 -11.28
N VAL A 679 7.59 -41.05 -11.98
CA VAL A 679 6.88 -40.25 -12.99
C VAL A 679 6.32 -38.97 -12.40
N LEU A 680 6.09 -37.97 -13.25
CA LEU A 680 5.45 -36.71 -12.85
C LEU A 680 4.08 -36.97 -12.20
N ARG A 681 3.73 -36.17 -11.19
CA ARG A 681 2.51 -36.28 -10.38
C ARG A 681 1.74 -34.97 -10.42
N ASP A 682 0.42 -35.05 -10.45
CA ASP A 682 -0.46 -33.88 -10.53
C ASP A 682 -0.41 -33.01 -9.27
N GLU A 683 0.04 -33.57 -8.14
CA GLU A 683 0.15 -32.86 -6.86
C GLU A 683 1.41 -32.01 -6.69
N TYR A 684 2.25 -31.90 -7.73
CA TYR A 684 3.52 -31.18 -7.72
C TYR A 684 3.55 -30.05 -8.76
N LEU A 685 4.20 -28.96 -8.37
CA LEU A 685 4.78 -27.99 -9.29
C LEU A 685 6.28 -28.22 -9.45
N TYR A 686 6.74 -28.25 -10.69
CA TYR A 686 8.13 -28.46 -11.07
C TYR A 686 8.80 -27.12 -11.36
N ILE A 687 9.77 -26.73 -10.53
CA ILE A 687 10.51 -25.46 -10.66
C ILE A 687 11.73 -25.67 -11.56
N THR A 688 11.79 -24.90 -12.65
CA THR A 688 12.89 -24.87 -13.62
C THR A 688 13.61 -23.51 -13.59
N ILE A 689 14.86 -23.50 -14.05
CA ILE A 689 15.68 -22.28 -14.15
C ILE A 689 16.08 -22.09 -15.61
N THR A 690 15.61 -21.00 -16.23
CA THR A 690 15.81 -20.68 -17.64
C THR A 690 16.56 -19.35 -17.81
N LYS A 691 16.68 -18.88 -19.05
CA LYS A 691 17.23 -17.55 -19.35
C LYS A 691 16.29 -16.43 -18.88
N SER A 692 14.97 -16.60 -19.05
CA SER A 692 13.94 -15.62 -18.67
C SER A 692 13.55 -15.64 -17.19
N GLY A 693 14.08 -16.57 -16.39
CA GLY A 693 13.87 -16.57 -14.94
C GLY A 693 13.72 -17.96 -14.33
N VAL A 694 13.02 -18.01 -13.20
CA VAL A 694 12.70 -19.23 -12.47
C VAL A 694 11.19 -19.42 -12.53
N TYR A 695 10.73 -20.56 -13.03
CA TYR A 695 9.31 -20.83 -13.30
C TYR A 695 8.89 -22.16 -12.69
N ALA A 696 7.70 -22.19 -12.08
CA ALA A 696 7.02 -23.39 -11.63
C ALA A 696 6.01 -23.82 -12.69
N HIS A 697 5.99 -25.11 -12.98
CA HIS A 697 5.12 -25.71 -13.99
C HIS A 697 4.29 -26.82 -13.33
N ASN A 698 2.98 -26.88 -13.58
CA ASN A 698 2.25 -28.12 -13.30
C ASN A 698 2.76 -29.27 -14.20
N ARG A 699 2.25 -30.48 -13.99
CA ARG A 699 2.69 -31.66 -14.73
C ARG A 699 2.68 -31.48 -16.25
N TYR A 700 1.59 -30.94 -16.80
CA TYR A 700 1.41 -30.80 -18.25
C TYR A 700 2.31 -29.71 -18.80
N ASN A 701 2.34 -28.54 -18.13
CA ASN A 701 3.25 -27.45 -18.47
C ASN A 701 4.72 -27.90 -18.41
N PHE A 702 5.10 -28.75 -17.45
CA PHE A 702 6.48 -29.27 -17.37
C PHE A 702 6.79 -30.25 -18.50
N GLY A 703 5.81 -31.05 -18.91
CA GLY A 703 5.88 -31.87 -20.13
C GLY A 703 6.12 -31.01 -21.38
N ASN A 704 5.39 -29.90 -21.50
CA ASN A 704 5.55 -28.93 -22.60
C ASN A 704 6.87 -28.16 -22.55
N PHE A 705 7.39 -27.87 -21.35
CA PHE A 705 8.75 -27.38 -21.17
C PHE A 705 9.80 -28.37 -21.70
N LEU A 706 9.67 -29.66 -21.37
CA LEU A 706 10.58 -30.71 -21.85
C LEU A 706 10.45 -30.91 -23.36
N TRP A 707 9.24 -30.77 -23.93
CA TRP A 707 8.99 -30.76 -25.37
C TRP A 707 9.80 -29.66 -26.07
N GLY A 708 9.72 -28.42 -25.58
CA GLY A 708 10.49 -27.31 -26.11
C GLY A 708 12.00 -27.56 -26.05
N ALA A 709 12.51 -28.04 -24.92
CA ALA A 709 13.92 -28.35 -24.73
C ALA A 709 14.39 -29.49 -25.67
N GLY A 710 13.57 -30.53 -25.85
CA GLY A 710 13.84 -31.64 -26.75
C GLY A 710 13.83 -31.23 -28.23
N ALA A 711 12.85 -30.43 -28.65
CA ALA A 711 12.75 -29.91 -30.01
C ALA A 711 13.95 -29.01 -30.37
N ASN A 712 14.35 -28.12 -29.45
CA ASN A 712 15.56 -27.31 -29.59
C ASN A 712 16.79 -28.20 -29.78
N LYS A 713 16.90 -29.29 -29.00
CA LYS A 713 18.00 -30.23 -29.09
C LYS A 713 18.04 -31.01 -30.41
N LEU A 714 16.89 -31.28 -31.01
CA LEU A 714 16.74 -31.89 -32.34
C LEU A 714 17.02 -30.91 -33.50
N GLY A 715 17.23 -29.62 -33.20
CA GLY A 715 17.44 -28.58 -34.21
C GLY A 715 16.15 -28.10 -34.87
N ILE A 716 15.00 -28.26 -34.22
CA ILE A 716 13.71 -27.73 -34.67
C ILE A 716 13.55 -26.33 -34.09
N SER A 717 13.12 -25.37 -34.91
CA SER A 717 12.91 -23.99 -34.45
C SER A 717 11.70 -23.87 -33.53
N GLU A 718 11.71 -22.90 -32.62
CA GLU A 718 10.62 -22.63 -31.67
C GLU A 718 9.24 -22.54 -32.34
N GLY A 719 9.12 -21.80 -33.46
CA GLY A 719 7.84 -21.64 -34.17
C GLY A 719 7.26 -22.97 -34.68
N TRP A 720 8.10 -23.88 -35.14
CA TRP A 720 7.69 -25.22 -35.58
C TRP A 720 7.31 -26.14 -34.41
N ALA A 721 7.99 -26.02 -33.27
CA ALA A 721 7.67 -26.79 -32.07
C ALA A 721 6.32 -26.37 -31.46
N LYS A 722 6.06 -25.05 -31.44
CA LYS A 722 4.78 -24.44 -31.02
C LYS A 722 3.62 -24.85 -31.92
N PHE A 723 3.81 -24.74 -33.24
CA PHE A 723 2.83 -25.21 -34.22
C PHE A 723 2.55 -26.71 -34.08
N GLY A 724 3.59 -27.53 -33.87
CA GLY A 724 3.44 -28.96 -33.63
C GLY A 724 2.59 -29.29 -32.41
N ALA A 725 2.74 -28.54 -31.32
CA ALA A 725 1.93 -28.69 -30.12
C ALA A 725 0.44 -28.37 -30.37
N HIS A 726 0.13 -27.29 -31.10
CA HIS A 726 -1.25 -27.00 -31.51
C HIS A 726 -1.86 -28.14 -32.35
N VAL A 727 -1.10 -28.69 -33.30
CA VAL A 727 -1.57 -29.82 -34.13
C VAL A 727 -1.83 -31.06 -33.27
N ASN A 728 -0.95 -31.34 -32.31
CA ASN A 728 -1.12 -32.46 -31.38
C ASN A 728 -2.35 -32.28 -30.50
N ASN A 729 -2.56 -31.09 -29.93
CA ASN A 729 -3.73 -30.81 -29.11
C ASN A 729 -5.05 -30.95 -29.91
N ILE A 730 -5.06 -30.46 -31.16
CA ILE A 730 -6.22 -30.62 -32.05
C ILE A 730 -6.56 -32.11 -32.30
N GLN A 731 -5.53 -32.93 -32.49
CA GLN A 731 -5.69 -34.36 -32.76
C GLN A 731 -6.15 -35.17 -31.54
N THR A 732 -5.81 -34.71 -30.33
CA THR A 732 -6.03 -35.45 -29.08
C THR A 732 -7.28 -35.00 -28.32
N HIS A 733 -7.63 -33.71 -28.36
CA HIS A 733 -8.68 -33.10 -27.54
C HIS A 733 -9.81 -32.41 -28.33
N GLY A 734 -9.83 -32.52 -29.67
CA GLY A 734 -10.82 -31.85 -30.53
C GLY A 734 -10.33 -30.50 -31.05
N PHE A 735 -11.14 -29.72 -31.77
CA PHE A 735 -10.73 -28.49 -32.50
C PHE A 735 -10.26 -27.30 -31.63
N GLU A 736 -9.53 -27.54 -30.55
CA GLU A 736 -9.00 -26.54 -29.62
C GLU A 736 -7.48 -26.42 -29.79
N LEU A 737 -7.01 -25.17 -29.85
CA LEU A 737 -5.58 -24.88 -29.86
C LEU A 737 -5.00 -25.11 -28.46
N ASP A 738 -3.73 -25.55 -28.41
CA ASP A 738 -2.91 -25.57 -27.19
C ASP A 738 -2.97 -24.21 -26.46
N SER A 739 -3.03 -24.24 -25.12
CA SER A 739 -3.26 -23.04 -24.31
C SER A 739 -2.04 -22.11 -24.27
N ASP A 740 -2.26 -20.84 -23.90
CA ASP A 740 -1.19 -19.83 -23.87
C ASP A 740 -0.07 -20.17 -22.86
N ASP A 741 -0.41 -20.79 -21.73
CA ASP A 741 0.53 -21.24 -20.69
C ASP A 741 1.36 -22.46 -21.13
N ASP A 742 0.79 -23.36 -21.92
CA ASP A 742 1.50 -24.48 -22.53
C ASP A 742 2.49 -23.99 -23.59
N GLN A 743 2.04 -23.09 -24.47
CA GLN A 743 2.90 -22.42 -25.47
C GLN A 743 4.03 -21.61 -24.80
N PHE A 744 3.74 -20.99 -23.66
CA PHE A 744 4.74 -20.30 -22.85
C PHE A 744 5.76 -21.27 -22.24
N SER A 745 5.33 -22.43 -21.74
CA SER A 745 6.22 -23.46 -21.22
C SER A 745 7.14 -24.05 -22.31
N ILE A 746 6.64 -24.23 -23.53
CA ILE A 746 7.48 -24.62 -24.69
C ILE A 746 8.58 -23.59 -24.94
N HIS A 747 8.24 -22.30 -24.92
CA HIS A 747 9.23 -21.23 -25.06
C HIS A 747 10.31 -21.30 -23.96
N LEU A 748 9.91 -21.46 -22.71
CA LEU A 748 10.83 -21.62 -21.58
C LEU A 748 11.78 -22.82 -21.76
N GLY A 749 11.30 -23.91 -22.36
CA GLY A 749 12.11 -25.07 -22.73
C GLY A 749 13.21 -24.74 -23.75
N PHE A 750 12.92 -23.90 -24.74
CA PHE A 750 13.91 -23.43 -25.71
C PHE A 750 15.02 -22.58 -25.09
N GLU A 751 14.72 -21.88 -23.99
CA GLU A 751 15.69 -21.10 -23.24
C GLU A 751 16.60 -21.92 -22.33
N TRP A 752 16.31 -23.22 -22.17
CA TRP A 752 17.07 -24.14 -21.34
C TRP A 752 18.17 -24.88 -22.15
N PRO A 753 19.37 -25.12 -21.59
CA PRO A 753 19.83 -24.70 -20.26
C PRO A 753 20.39 -23.27 -20.25
N LYS A 754 20.28 -22.60 -19.11
CA LYS A 754 21.05 -21.38 -18.84
C LYS A 754 22.55 -21.69 -18.99
N LYS A 755 23.20 -21.18 -20.05
CA LYS A 755 24.67 -21.20 -20.14
C LYS A 755 25.20 -20.48 -18.90
N LYS A 756 26.04 -21.18 -18.13
CA LYS A 756 26.60 -20.71 -16.85
C LYS A 756 27.05 -19.26 -16.89
#